data_AF-A0AAV7G0N7-F1
#
_entry.id   AF-A0AAV7G0N7-F1
#
_cell.length_a   1.000
_cell.length_b   1.000
_cell.length_c   1.000
_cell.angle_alpha   90.00
_cell.angle_beta   90.00
_cell.angle_gamma   90.00
#
_symmetry.space_group_name_H-M   'P 1'
#
loop_
_entity.id
_entity.type
_entity.pdbx_description
1 polymer ?
#
loop_
_entity_poly.entity_id
_entity_poly.type
_entity_poly.pdbx_seq_one_letter_code
_entity_poly.pdbx_strand_id
1 'polypeptide(L)'
;MATAGKDGKSQLHELQQIDAGKYVRYTPEQVEALERVYMECPKPSSLRRQQLIRECPILSNIEPKQIKVWFQNRRCREKQRKEASRLQTVNRKLTALNKLLMEENDRLQKQVSHLVYENGYMRQQLHVASAATTDNSCESVVTSGQHQQQHNAKLQHFQRDANNPAGLLAIAEETLSEFLSKATGTSVEWVQMVGMKPGPDSIGIIAVSHNCSGVAARACGLVSLEPTKVAEILKARSSWYRDCRCLNVATLIPAGNGGNIELIYMQTYAPTTLAAARDFWTLRYTTGLEDGSLVICERSLTSSTGGPPGPPAPNFVRAEMLSSGYLIRPCEGGGSMIHIVDHVDLDARSVPEVLRPLYESPKIVAHKMTIAALRHLRQIAHETSGEVVYSGGRQPAVLRTFSQRLSRGFNDAINGFLDDGWSLMSGDGGDDVTITVNSSPSKLLGSVNSSPLFAFGGGILCAKASMLLQNVPSALLVRFLREHRSEWADCGADAYSTASVRANSYPILGMRASGSFHGGQVILPLAQTVENEEFLEVIRLEGHGFSQDDVARDMYLLQLCSGVDENAVGACSQLVFAPIDESFADDAPLLPSGFRVIPLESKTEAHAAARTLDLASALEVGSGGVTRPATEGASNMSNLRSVLTIAFQFTYENHFRENMAAMARQYVRSVVASVQRVAMAISPSRIGSLGSKHLTGSPEGLTLARWISRSYKFHTGADLFRSEPDDEPQAGDSLLKLLWHYPDAIMCCTIKSSPVFTFANQAGLDMLETTLIALQDITLEKILDDNGRKVFCTEFSKIMQQGFAYLPGGVCLSSMGRPASYDQVIVWKVIDEEDTHHCLAFMFLNWSFV
;
A
#
# COMPACT_ATOMS: atom_id res chain seq x y z
N MET A 1 -24.56 -46.88 -71.75
CA MET A 1 -23.41 -46.48 -72.61
C MET A 1 -22.30 -46.05 -71.66
N ALA A 2 -21.15 -46.72 -71.67
CA ALA A 2 -20.04 -46.46 -72.60
C ALA A 2 -19.42 -45.07 -72.38
N THR A 3 -18.13 -44.83 -72.14
CA THR A 3 -16.94 -45.57 -71.66
C THR A 3 -15.74 -44.67 -72.01
N ALA A 4 -14.87 -44.33 -71.05
CA ALA A 4 -13.57 -43.66 -71.25
C ALA A 4 -13.57 -42.26 -71.92
N GLY A 5 -12.54 -41.42 -71.72
CA GLY A 5 -11.46 -41.49 -70.72
C GLY A 5 -10.09 -41.01 -71.21
N LYS A 6 -9.23 -40.67 -70.24
CA LYS A 6 -7.86 -40.09 -70.37
C LYS A 6 -7.82 -38.60 -70.76
N ASP A 7 -7.08 -37.84 -69.95
CA ASP A 7 -6.09 -36.80 -70.35
C ASP A 7 -5.63 -35.98 -69.13
N GLY A 8 -6.50 -35.77 -68.13
CA GLY A 8 -6.19 -34.94 -66.94
C GLY A 8 -5.17 -35.50 -65.92
N LYS A 9 -4.47 -36.63 -66.18
CA LYS A 9 -3.58 -37.27 -65.18
C LYS A 9 -2.12 -36.84 -65.22
N SER A 10 -1.63 -36.24 -66.31
CA SER A 10 -0.20 -35.87 -66.41
C SER A 10 0.12 -34.54 -65.70
N GLN A 11 -0.74 -33.53 -65.84
CA GLN A 11 -0.52 -32.19 -65.24
C GLN A 11 -0.68 -32.14 -63.71
N LEU A 12 -1.40 -33.11 -63.12
CA LEU A 12 -1.60 -33.18 -61.66
C LEU A 12 -0.36 -33.65 -60.88
N HIS A 13 0.63 -34.25 -61.56
CA HIS A 13 1.83 -34.76 -60.90
C HIS A 13 2.95 -33.72 -60.73
N GLU A 14 3.04 -32.73 -61.62
CA GLU A 14 4.04 -31.66 -61.53
C GLU A 14 3.66 -30.59 -60.49
N LEU A 15 2.36 -30.28 -60.36
CA LEU A 15 1.86 -29.30 -59.39
C LEU A 15 1.93 -29.73 -57.92
N GLN A 16 2.15 -31.02 -57.62
CA GLN A 16 2.26 -31.51 -56.24
C GLN A 16 3.68 -31.48 -55.64
N GLN A 17 4.73 -31.21 -56.44
CA GLN A 17 6.11 -31.25 -55.92
C GLN A 17 6.66 -29.90 -55.40
N ILE A 18 5.98 -28.77 -55.65
CA ILE A 18 6.62 -27.44 -55.49
C ILE A 18 6.41 -26.77 -54.12
N ASP A 19 5.33 -27.04 -53.37
CA ASP A 19 5.03 -26.29 -52.12
C ASP A 19 5.05 -27.10 -50.80
N ALA A 20 5.60 -28.32 -50.82
CA ALA A 20 5.79 -29.13 -49.61
C ALA A 20 6.83 -28.54 -48.62
N GLY A 21 7.69 -27.62 -49.07
CA GLY A 21 8.85 -27.13 -48.31
C GLY A 21 8.57 -26.09 -47.21
N LYS A 22 7.38 -25.49 -47.15
CA LYS A 22 7.09 -24.37 -46.21
C LYS A 22 6.65 -24.80 -44.80
N TYR A 23 6.20 -26.04 -44.61
CA TYR A 23 5.64 -26.51 -43.34
C TYR A 23 6.32 -27.80 -42.86
N VAL A 24 7.29 -27.68 -41.96
CA VAL A 24 7.88 -28.83 -41.27
C VAL A 24 6.85 -29.49 -40.36
N ARG A 25 6.49 -30.73 -40.69
CA ARG A 25 5.62 -31.59 -39.89
C ARG A 25 6.48 -32.50 -39.03
N TYR A 26 6.73 -32.05 -37.80
CA TYR A 26 7.44 -32.81 -36.76
C TYR A 26 6.76 -34.16 -36.51
N THR A 27 7.54 -35.21 -36.32
CA THR A 27 7.04 -36.52 -35.85
C THR A 27 6.68 -36.47 -34.35
N PRO A 28 5.91 -37.43 -33.80
CA PRO A 28 5.56 -37.44 -32.38
C PRO A 28 6.78 -37.41 -31.44
N GLU A 29 7.84 -38.13 -31.79
CA GLU A 29 9.08 -38.27 -31.02
C GLU A 29 9.90 -36.96 -31.07
N GLN A 30 9.87 -36.26 -32.21
CA GLN A 30 10.44 -34.92 -32.35
C GLN A 30 9.67 -33.89 -31.50
N VAL A 31 8.33 -33.98 -31.45
CA VAL A 31 7.51 -33.13 -30.58
C VAL A 31 7.80 -33.42 -29.12
N GLU A 32 7.85 -34.68 -28.70
CA GLU A 32 8.13 -35.04 -27.30
C GLU A 32 9.51 -34.56 -26.85
N ALA A 33 10.55 -34.72 -27.69
CA ALA A 33 11.89 -34.20 -27.40
C ALA A 33 11.91 -32.66 -27.26
N LEU A 34 11.16 -31.94 -28.12
CA LEU A 34 11.04 -30.49 -28.05
C LEU A 34 10.19 -30.04 -26.84
N GLU A 35 9.16 -30.78 -26.44
CA GLU A 35 8.36 -30.50 -25.25
C GLU A 35 9.12 -30.78 -23.94
N ARG A 36 9.98 -31.81 -23.90
CA ARG A 36 10.87 -32.06 -22.75
C ARG A 36 11.80 -30.88 -22.49
N VAL A 37 12.48 -30.40 -23.54
CA VAL A 37 13.36 -29.21 -23.46
C VAL A 37 12.56 -27.91 -23.24
N TYR A 38 11.28 -27.86 -23.62
CA TYR A 38 10.40 -26.74 -23.31
C TYR A 38 10.12 -26.60 -21.82
N MET A 39 9.99 -27.71 -21.09
CA MET A 39 9.83 -27.70 -19.62
C MET A 39 11.09 -27.18 -18.91
N GLU A 40 12.28 -27.49 -19.44
CA GLU A 40 13.57 -27.00 -18.92
C GLU A 40 13.84 -25.53 -19.30
N CYS A 41 13.59 -25.14 -20.56
CA CYS A 41 14.01 -23.86 -21.11
C CYS A 41 13.03 -23.33 -22.18
N PRO A 42 11.96 -22.60 -21.81
CA PRO A 42 10.98 -22.06 -22.77
C PRO A 42 11.51 -21.01 -23.77
N LYS A 43 12.75 -20.53 -23.60
CA LYS A 43 13.41 -19.49 -24.43
C LYS A 43 14.86 -19.90 -24.78
N PRO A 44 15.10 -21.00 -25.52
CA PRO A 44 16.45 -21.52 -25.73
C PRO A 44 17.30 -20.57 -26.57
N SER A 45 18.52 -20.29 -26.09
CA SER A 45 19.53 -19.46 -26.77
C SER A 45 19.94 -20.05 -28.13
N SER A 46 20.62 -19.27 -28.99
CA SER A 46 21.09 -19.82 -30.27
C SER A 46 22.06 -20.99 -30.08
N LEU A 47 22.92 -20.90 -29.06
CA LEU A 47 23.85 -21.97 -28.67
C LEU A 47 23.09 -23.21 -28.18
N ARG A 48 22.09 -23.05 -27.28
CA ARG A 48 21.31 -24.19 -26.76
C ARG A 48 20.50 -24.89 -27.87
N ARG A 49 20.01 -24.15 -28.88
CA ARG A 49 19.37 -24.76 -30.07
C ARG A 49 20.36 -25.56 -30.94
N GLN A 50 21.61 -25.10 -31.08
CA GLN A 50 22.65 -25.85 -31.82
C GLN A 50 23.13 -27.08 -31.04
N GLN A 51 23.24 -26.98 -29.71
CA GLN A 51 23.51 -28.09 -28.81
C GLN A 51 22.42 -29.17 -28.92
N LEU A 52 21.14 -28.79 -28.83
CA LEU A 52 20.01 -29.71 -28.92
C LEU A 52 20.00 -30.58 -30.19
N ILE A 53 20.38 -30.02 -31.35
CA ILE A 53 20.48 -30.76 -32.62
C ILE A 53 21.60 -31.81 -32.60
N ARG A 54 22.67 -31.58 -31.80
CA ARG A 54 23.78 -32.53 -31.60
C ARG A 54 23.45 -33.58 -30.51
N GLU A 55 22.75 -33.17 -29.47
CA GLU A 55 22.39 -34.00 -28.31
C GLU A 55 21.21 -34.95 -28.61
N CYS A 56 20.33 -34.60 -29.55
CA CYS A 56 19.19 -35.41 -29.95
C CYS A 56 19.24 -35.76 -31.45
N PRO A 57 19.75 -36.95 -31.84
CA PRO A 57 19.84 -37.38 -33.24
C PRO A 57 18.50 -37.35 -34.00
N ILE A 58 17.37 -37.50 -33.29
CA ILE A 58 16.01 -37.41 -33.83
C ILE A 58 15.67 -35.99 -34.37
N LEU A 59 16.38 -34.97 -33.86
CA LEU A 59 16.27 -33.56 -34.27
C LEU A 59 17.37 -33.13 -35.27
N SER A 60 18.26 -34.04 -35.69
CA SER A 60 19.41 -33.74 -36.57
C SER A 60 19.01 -33.10 -37.91
N ASN A 61 17.85 -33.49 -38.45
CA ASN A 61 17.30 -33.01 -39.72
C ASN A 61 16.47 -31.71 -39.59
N ILE A 62 16.55 -31.00 -38.46
CA ILE A 62 15.73 -29.79 -38.17
C ILE A 62 16.62 -28.56 -38.03
N GLU A 63 16.30 -27.48 -38.74
CA GLU A 63 17.08 -26.25 -38.64
C GLU A 63 16.96 -25.56 -37.26
N PRO A 64 18.01 -24.89 -36.76
CA PRO A 64 17.93 -24.01 -35.59
C PRO A 64 16.87 -22.90 -35.70
N LYS A 65 16.51 -22.50 -36.93
CA LYS A 65 15.41 -21.55 -37.22
C LYS A 65 14.03 -22.18 -37.00
N GLN A 66 13.85 -23.43 -37.42
CA GLN A 66 12.60 -24.17 -37.27
C GLN A 66 12.32 -24.46 -35.79
N ILE A 67 13.35 -24.85 -35.02
CA ILE A 67 13.27 -24.97 -33.55
C ILE A 67 12.90 -23.63 -32.91
N LYS A 68 13.51 -22.50 -33.32
CA LYS A 68 13.13 -21.16 -32.84
C LYS A 68 11.63 -20.88 -33.05
N VAL A 69 11.11 -21.17 -34.25
CA VAL A 69 9.70 -20.97 -34.60
C VAL A 69 8.79 -21.90 -33.79
N TRP A 70 9.16 -23.17 -33.59
CA TRP A 70 8.42 -24.10 -32.75
C TRP A 70 8.30 -23.57 -31.30
N PHE A 71 9.40 -23.10 -30.70
CA PHE A 71 9.40 -22.52 -29.34
C PHE A 71 8.66 -21.16 -29.25
N GLN A 72 8.57 -20.40 -30.34
CA GLN A 72 7.70 -19.21 -30.41
C GLN A 72 6.22 -19.62 -30.46
N ASN A 73 5.87 -20.58 -31.32
CA ASN A 73 4.51 -21.07 -31.52
C ASN A 73 3.97 -21.81 -30.29
N ARG A 74 4.82 -22.59 -29.59
CA ARG A 74 4.44 -23.30 -28.36
C ARG A 74 4.10 -22.32 -27.23
N ARG A 75 4.89 -21.26 -27.03
CA ARG A 75 4.57 -20.15 -26.10
C ARG A 75 3.31 -19.40 -26.51
N CYS A 76 3.11 -19.14 -27.80
CA CYS A 76 1.90 -18.47 -28.31
C CYS A 76 0.64 -19.31 -28.02
N ARG A 77 0.64 -20.61 -28.37
CA ARG A 77 -0.46 -21.55 -28.10
C ARG A 77 -0.72 -21.78 -26.62
N GLU A 78 0.30 -21.70 -25.78
CA GLU A 78 0.14 -21.79 -24.32
C GLU A 78 -0.46 -20.50 -23.75
N LYS A 79 0.02 -19.31 -24.17
CA LYS A 79 -0.59 -18.03 -23.79
C LYS A 79 -2.07 -17.99 -24.23
N GLN A 80 -2.37 -18.43 -25.45
CA GLN A 80 -3.76 -18.54 -25.94
C GLN A 80 -4.61 -19.50 -25.11
N ARG A 81 -4.10 -20.67 -24.70
CA ARG A 81 -4.85 -21.59 -23.81
C ARG A 81 -5.08 -21.01 -22.41
N LYS A 82 -4.07 -20.39 -21.81
CA LYS A 82 -4.20 -19.72 -20.50
C LYS A 82 -5.19 -18.57 -20.57
N GLU A 83 -5.12 -17.74 -21.61
CA GLU A 83 -6.07 -16.62 -21.80
C GLU A 83 -7.49 -17.12 -22.14
N ALA A 84 -7.66 -18.18 -22.92
CA ALA A 84 -8.97 -18.78 -23.18
C ALA A 84 -9.59 -19.37 -21.89
N SER A 85 -8.78 -20.01 -21.04
CA SER A 85 -9.22 -20.48 -19.71
C SER A 85 -9.64 -19.31 -18.82
N ARG A 86 -8.80 -18.26 -18.74
CA ARG A 86 -9.10 -17.02 -18.00
C ARG A 86 -10.40 -16.38 -18.47
N LEU A 87 -10.58 -16.23 -19.78
CA LEU A 87 -11.80 -15.68 -20.39
C LEU A 87 -13.02 -16.57 -20.13
N GLN A 88 -12.90 -17.90 -20.12
CA GLN A 88 -14.00 -18.79 -19.79
C GLN A 88 -14.40 -18.68 -18.31
N THR A 89 -13.42 -18.59 -17.40
CA THR A 89 -13.66 -18.34 -15.96
C THR A 89 -14.28 -16.96 -15.72
N VAL A 90 -13.81 -15.91 -16.40
CA VAL A 90 -14.40 -14.56 -16.36
C VAL A 90 -15.84 -14.57 -16.90
N ASN A 91 -16.10 -15.27 -18.01
CA ASN A 91 -17.44 -15.37 -18.60
C ASN A 91 -18.43 -16.09 -17.66
N ARG A 92 -18.00 -17.15 -16.97
CA ARG A 92 -18.79 -17.80 -15.89
C ARG A 92 -19.10 -16.83 -14.75
N LYS A 93 -18.09 -16.12 -14.23
CA LYS A 93 -18.27 -15.09 -13.18
C LYS A 93 -19.25 -14.00 -13.61
N LEU A 94 -19.12 -13.48 -14.84
CA LEU A 94 -19.99 -12.43 -15.39
C LEU A 94 -21.43 -12.94 -15.62
N THR A 95 -21.60 -14.19 -16.05
CA THR A 95 -22.92 -14.80 -16.23
C THR A 95 -23.65 -14.97 -14.89
N ALA A 96 -22.94 -15.45 -13.85
CA ALA A 96 -23.49 -15.54 -12.50
C ALA A 96 -23.84 -14.14 -11.94
N LEU A 97 -22.96 -13.15 -12.12
CA LEU A 97 -23.22 -11.77 -11.70
C LEU A 97 -24.43 -11.16 -12.41
N ASN A 98 -24.58 -11.36 -13.73
CA ASN A 98 -25.73 -10.90 -14.49
C ASN A 98 -27.03 -11.57 -14.03
N LYS A 99 -27.01 -12.87 -13.70
CA LYS A 99 -28.18 -13.57 -13.16
C LYS A 99 -28.61 -12.97 -11.81
N LEU A 100 -27.67 -12.82 -10.88
CA LEU A 100 -27.90 -12.19 -9.57
C LEU A 100 -28.40 -10.74 -9.70
N LEU A 101 -27.93 -9.98 -10.70
CA LEU A 101 -28.36 -8.61 -10.95
C LEU A 101 -29.79 -8.56 -11.52
N MET A 102 -30.21 -9.54 -12.33
CA MET A 102 -31.61 -9.68 -12.73
C MET A 102 -32.51 -10.12 -11.56
N GLU A 103 -32.04 -11.01 -10.69
CA GLU A 103 -32.76 -11.46 -9.49
C GLU A 103 -33.01 -10.32 -8.49
N GLU A 104 -32.02 -9.46 -8.23
CA GLU A 104 -32.21 -8.24 -7.43
C GLU A 104 -33.09 -7.20 -8.14
N ASN A 105 -33.02 -7.08 -9.47
CA ASN A 105 -33.89 -6.15 -10.20
C ASN A 105 -35.36 -6.58 -10.14
N ASP A 106 -35.66 -7.89 -10.30
CA ASP A 106 -36.99 -8.46 -10.06
C ASP A 106 -37.46 -8.28 -8.60
N ARG A 107 -36.57 -8.47 -7.62
CA ARG A 107 -36.86 -8.19 -6.20
C ARG A 107 -37.23 -6.72 -5.95
N LEU A 108 -36.44 -5.79 -6.49
CA LEU A 108 -36.69 -4.35 -6.38
C LEU A 108 -37.99 -3.98 -7.12
N GLN A 109 -38.25 -4.53 -8.30
CA GLN A 109 -39.46 -4.29 -9.06
C GLN A 109 -40.72 -4.81 -8.33
N LYS A 110 -40.61 -5.91 -7.57
CA LYS A 110 -41.64 -6.39 -6.64
C LYS A 110 -41.84 -5.45 -5.45
N GLN A 111 -40.78 -4.93 -4.83
CA GLN A 111 -40.88 -3.94 -3.75
C GLN A 111 -41.51 -2.63 -4.22
N VAL A 112 -41.11 -2.11 -5.39
CA VAL A 112 -41.73 -0.94 -6.03
C VAL A 112 -43.21 -1.21 -6.30
N SER A 113 -43.56 -2.39 -6.81
CA SER A 113 -44.97 -2.76 -7.04
C SER A 113 -45.80 -2.77 -5.73
N HIS A 114 -45.23 -3.25 -4.63
CA HIS A 114 -45.87 -3.22 -3.31
C HIS A 114 -46.07 -1.78 -2.80
N LEU A 115 -45.02 -0.96 -2.85
CA LEU A 115 -45.08 0.44 -2.40
C LEU A 115 -46.00 1.30 -3.25
N VAL A 116 -46.11 1.03 -4.56
CA VAL A 116 -47.09 1.67 -5.47
C VAL A 116 -48.52 1.23 -5.12
N TYR A 117 -48.75 -0.06 -4.82
CA TYR A 117 -50.04 -0.56 -4.36
C TYR A 117 -50.47 0.07 -3.03
N GLU A 118 -49.58 0.13 -2.03
CA GLU A 118 -49.84 0.79 -0.75
C GLU A 118 -50.09 2.30 -0.90
N ASN A 119 -49.33 2.99 -1.76
CA ASN A 119 -49.59 4.40 -2.07
C ASN A 119 -50.96 4.60 -2.76
N GLY A 120 -51.35 3.70 -3.65
CA GLY A 120 -52.67 3.69 -4.26
C GLY A 120 -53.77 3.51 -3.20
N TYR A 121 -53.62 2.54 -2.31
CA TYR A 121 -54.54 2.25 -1.22
C TYR A 121 -54.67 3.41 -0.23
N MET A 122 -53.56 4.02 0.21
CA MET A 122 -53.56 5.21 1.08
C MET A 122 -54.23 6.41 0.41
N ARG A 123 -53.95 6.67 -0.88
CA ARG A 123 -54.64 7.73 -1.64
C ARG A 123 -56.14 7.45 -1.79
N GLN A 124 -56.53 6.19 -1.93
CA GLN A 124 -57.93 5.79 -2.02
C GLN A 124 -58.65 5.95 -0.66
N GLN A 125 -58.01 5.62 0.46
CA GLN A 125 -58.53 5.91 1.80
C GLN A 125 -58.73 7.42 2.02
N LEU A 126 -57.77 8.26 1.62
CA LEU A 126 -57.88 9.72 1.70
C LEU A 126 -59.03 10.27 0.85
N HIS A 127 -59.24 9.75 -0.36
CA HIS A 127 -60.40 10.11 -1.20
C HIS A 127 -61.73 9.64 -0.62
N VAL A 128 -61.80 8.45 -0.02
CA VAL A 128 -63.01 7.94 0.65
C VAL A 128 -63.33 8.78 1.89
N ALA A 129 -62.33 9.16 2.69
CA ALA A 129 -62.51 10.08 3.81
C ALA A 129 -63.03 11.45 3.35
N SER A 130 -62.46 12.01 2.27
CA SER A 130 -62.92 13.29 1.69
C SER A 130 -64.33 13.22 1.08
N ALA A 131 -64.84 12.03 0.75
CA ALA A 131 -66.20 11.83 0.25
C ALA A 131 -67.23 11.60 1.38
N ALA A 132 -66.78 11.31 2.60
CA ALA A 132 -67.63 11.06 3.76
C ALA A 132 -67.99 12.32 4.57
N THR A 133 -67.35 13.47 4.28
CA THR A 133 -67.46 14.71 5.07
C THR A 133 -68.16 15.83 4.30
N THR A 134 -69.46 15.65 4.03
CA THR A 134 -70.35 16.74 3.61
C THR A 134 -71.57 16.83 4.50
N ASP A 135 -71.41 17.26 5.75
CA ASP A 135 -72.25 18.36 6.26
C ASP A 135 -71.70 19.10 7.50
N ASN A 136 -72.13 20.36 7.62
CA ASN A 136 -72.31 21.21 8.81
C ASN A 136 -71.25 21.36 9.95
N SER A 137 -70.78 22.62 10.06
CA SER A 137 -70.72 23.46 11.28
C SER A 137 -69.48 23.48 12.19
N CYS A 138 -68.86 24.67 12.23
CA CYS A 138 -68.43 25.48 13.40
C CYS A 138 -68.69 24.88 14.81
N GLU A 139 -67.84 25.03 15.84
CA GLU A 139 -66.65 25.91 16.07
C GLU A 139 -65.88 25.40 17.34
N SER A 140 -64.83 25.97 17.98
CA SER A 140 -64.08 27.25 17.93
C SER A 140 -62.69 27.17 18.63
N VAL A 141 -61.99 28.32 18.74
CA VAL A 141 -60.94 28.69 19.72
C VAL A 141 -59.50 28.16 19.55
N VAL A 142 -58.57 29.12 19.57
CA VAL A 142 -57.10 28.98 19.62
C VAL A 142 -56.62 28.51 21.00
N THR A 143 -55.75 27.49 21.04
CA THR A 143 -54.72 27.37 22.09
C THR A 143 -53.36 27.04 21.46
N SER A 144 -52.45 28.01 21.49
CA SER A 144 -51.06 27.83 21.05
C SER A 144 -50.16 27.44 22.22
N GLY A 145 -49.58 26.24 22.16
CA GLY A 145 -48.58 25.76 23.12
C GLY A 145 -48.98 24.49 23.88
N GLN A 146 -47.97 23.69 24.27
CA GLN A 146 -48.09 22.43 25.04
C GLN A 146 -48.71 21.20 24.35
N HIS A 147 -48.22 20.80 23.16
CA HIS A 147 -48.45 19.43 22.64
C HIS A 147 -47.22 18.79 21.97
N GLN A 148 -46.01 19.04 22.51
CA GLN A 148 -44.75 18.47 22.00
C GLN A 148 -43.90 17.78 23.08
N GLN A 149 -44.54 17.24 24.13
CA GLN A 149 -43.88 16.56 25.25
C GLN A 149 -44.52 15.20 25.68
N GLN A 150 -45.44 14.65 24.87
CA GLN A 150 -46.06 13.33 25.12
C GLN A 150 -45.80 12.30 24.01
N HIS A 151 -44.58 12.32 23.44
CA HIS A 151 -44.00 11.18 22.73
C HIS A 151 -42.66 10.74 23.32
N ASN A 152 -42.53 10.89 24.64
CA ASN A 152 -41.43 10.35 25.45
C ASN A 152 -41.97 9.61 26.69
N ALA A 153 -43.06 8.85 26.48
CA ALA A 153 -43.72 8.06 27.51
C ALA A 153 -43.08 6.65 27.57
N LYS A 154 -42.08 6.51 28.44
CA LYS A 154 -41.43 5.25 28.89
C LYS A 154 -41.91 3.97 28.20
N LEU A 155 -41.14 3.47 27.24
CA LEU A 155 -40.95 2.03 27.13
C LEU A 155 -40.44 1.55 28.49
N GLN A 156 -41.27 0.83 29.24
CA GLN A 156 -40.85 0.25 30.51
C GLN A 156 -39.87 -0.88 30.20
N HIS A 157 -38.58 -0.62 30.45
CA HIS A 157 -37.56 -1.67 30.45
C HIS A 157 -37.96 -2.72 31.48
N PHE A 158 -38.52 -3.84 31.01
CA PHE A 158 -38.34 -5.10 31.69
C PHE A 158 -36.84 -5.30 31.82
N GLN A 159 -36.36 -5.48 33.06
CA GLN A 159 -35.00 -5.92 33.31
C GLN A 159 -34.89 -7.34 32.77
N ARG A 160 -34.41 -7.48 31.53
CA ARG A 160 -34.07 -8.78 30.95
C ARG A 160 -32.95 -9.37 31.80
N ASP A 161 -33.16 -10.54 32.38
CA ASP A 161 -32.08 -11.27 33.06
C ASP A 161 -30.94 -11.50 32.08
N ALA A 162 -29.79 -10.85 32.31
CA ALA A 162 -28.66 -10.84 31.38
C ALA A 162 -28.01 -12.22 31.18
N ASN A 163 -28.38 -13.21 32.01
CA ASN A 163 -27.94 -14.60 31.94
C ASN A 163 -29.01 -15.55 31.32
N ASN A 164 -30.18 -15.04 30.91
CA ASN A 164 -31.24 -15.85 30.31
C ASN A 164 -30.96 -16.05 28.79
N PRO A 165 -30.83 -17.29 28.29
CA PRO A 165 -30.56 -17.55 26.87
C PRO A 165 -31.63 -16.98 25.93
N ALA A 166 -32.89 -16.85 26.36
CA ALA A 166 -33.94 -16.21 25.57
C ALA A 166 -33.70 -14.69 25.37
N GLY A 167 -33.05 -14.03 26.34
CA GLY A 167 -32.65 -12.62 26.21
C GLY A 167 -31.53 -12.44 25.19
N LEU A 168 -30.56 -13.35 25.19
CA LEU A 168 -29.46 -13.36 24.21
C LEU A 168 -29.96 -13.69 22.80
N LEU A 169 -30.94 -14.61 22.66
CA LEU A 169 -31.57 -14.90 21.37
C LEU A 169 -32.34 -13.69 20.81
N ALA A 170 -33.08 -12.95 21.64
CA ALA A 170 -33.75 -11.73 21.18
C ALA A 170 -32.74 -10.66 20.67
N ILE A 171 -31.59 -10.51 21.33
CA ILE A 171 -30.50 -9.62 20.85
C ILE A 171 -29.91 -10.14 19.54
N ALA A 172 -29.78 -11.47 19.38
CA ALA A 172 -29.28 -12.11 18.18
C ALA A 172 -30.21 -11.90 16.96
N GLU A 173 -31.53 -12.02 17.16
CA GLU A 173 -32.55 -11.82 16.13
C GLU A 173 -32.69 -10.34 15.73
N GLU A 174 -32.64 -9.41 16.69
CA GLU A 174 -32.57 -7.97 16.44
C GLU A 174 -31.33 -7.61 15.60
N THR A 175 -30.17 -8.14 15.99
CA THR A 175 -28.89 -7.95 15.30
C THR A 175 -28.90 -8.53 13.88
N LEU A 176 -29.54 -9.69 13.68
CA LEU A 176 -29.72 -10.31 12.35
C LEU A 176 -30.53 -9.42 11.42
N SER A 177 -31.66 -8.89 11.90
CA SER A 177 -32.53 -8.00 11.12
C SER A 177 -31.82 -6.70 10.73
N GLU A 178 -31.16 -6.05 11.69
CA GLU A 178 -30.41 -4.82 11.45
C GLU A 178 -29.22 -5.06 10.51
N PHE A 179 -28.46 -6.15 10.69
CA PHE A 179 -27.38 -6.55 9.79
C PHE A 179 -27.87 -6.77 8.36
N LEU A 180 -28.96 -7.52 8.15
CA LEU A 180 -29.48 -7.80 6.82
C LEU A 180 -29.92 -6.50 6.09
N SER A 181 -30.52 -5.55 6.80
CA SER A 181 -30.89 -4.24 6.23
C SER A 181 -29.67 -3.40 5.79
N LYS A 182 -28.54 -3.49 6.49
CA LYS A 182 -27.26 -2.89 6.08
C LYS A 182 -26.63 -3.64 4.90
N ALA A 183 -26.68 -4.97 4.93
CA ALA A 183 -26.06 -5.85 3.95
C ALA A 183 -26.74 -5.82 2.57
N THR A 184 -28.07 -5.64 2.52
CA THR A 184 -28.82 -5.33 1.29
C THR A 184 -28.65 -3.87 0.89
N GLY A 185 -28.61 -2.95 1.86
CA GLY A 185 -28.28 -1.53 1.66
C GLY A 185 -29.42 -0.55 1.91
N THR A 186 -30.49 -0.97 2.60
CA THR A 186 -31.69 -0.14 2.86
C THR A 186 -31.57 0.75 4.10
N SER A 187 -30.52 0.59 4.92
CA SER A 187 -30.43 1.18 6.27
C SER A 187 -29.30 2.21 6.46
N VAL A 188 -28.38 2.37 5.49
CA VAL A 188 -27.22 3.26 5.58
C VAL A 188 -26.98 3.94 4.23
N GLU A 189 -26.65 5.23 4.24
CA GLU A 189 -26.18 5.95 3.06
C GLU A 189 -24.78 5.45 2.66
N TRP A 190 -24.71 4.64 1.61
CA TRP A 190 -23.50 4.00 1.12
C TRP A 190 -22.86 4.79 -0.04
N VAL A 191 -21.66 5.34 0.19
CA VAL A 191 -20.87 6.03 -0.83
C VAL A 191 -19.78 5.09 -1.36
N GLN A 192 -19.78 4.80 -2.66
CA GLN A 192 -18.76 3.94 -3.29
C GLN A 192 -17.35 4.56 -3.19
N MET A 193 -16.34 3.75 -2.88
CA MET A 193 -14.97 4.23 -2.79
C MET A 193 -14.38 4.59 -4.17
N VAL A 194 -13.84 5.80 -4.28
CA VAL A 194 -13.18 6.32 -5.49
C VAL A 194 -11.97 5.44 -5.85
N GLY A 195 -11.71 5.27 -7.15
CA GLY A 195 -10.65 4.41 -7.69
C GLY A 195 -11.07 2.95 -7.90
N MET A 196 -12.02 2.43 -7.10
CA MET A 196 -12.54 1.07 -7.22
C MET A 196 -13.52 0.92 -8.39
N LYS A 197 -12.99 0.81 -9.62
CA LYS A 197 -13.78 0.49 -10.82
C LYS A 197 -14.31 -0.96 -10.74
N PRO A 198 -15.63 -1.20 -10.93
CA PRO A 198 -16.16 -2.55 -11.01
C PRO A 198 -15.67 -3.24 -12.29
N GLY A 199 -15.23 -4.50 -12.18
CA GLY A 199 -14.74 -5.29 -13.30
C GLY A 199 -14.50 -6.75 -12.91
N PRO A 200 -14.21 -7.65 -13.86
CA PRO A 200 -14.06 -9.08 -13.59
C PRO A 200 -12.85 -9.41 -12.70
N ASP A 201 -11.86 -8.51 -12.66
CA ASP A 201 -10.64 -8.61 -11.88
C ASP A 201 -10.67 -7.69 -10.62
N SER A 202 -11.74 -6.92 -10.37
CA SER A 202 -11.82 -6.03 -9.18
C SER A 202 -12.15 -6.82 -7.90
N ILE A 203 -11.81 -6.26 -6.72
CA ILE A 203 -12.03 -6.87 -5.38
C ILE A 203 -13.52 -7.18 -5.12
N GLY A 204 -14.38 -6.28 -5.60
CA GLY A 204 -15.82 -6.30 -5.40
C GLY A 204 -16.38 -4.89 -5.61
N ILE A 205 -17.62 -4.69 -5.18
CA ILE A 205 -18.17 -3.34 -4.94
C ILE A 205 -17.86 -2.99 -3.49
N ILE A 206 -17.23 -1.85 -3.24
CA ILE A 206 -16.87 -1.40 -1.88
C ILE A 206 -17.46 0.00 -1.65
N ALA A 207 -18.16 0.16 -0.54
CA ALA A 207 -18.74 1.42 -0.09
C ALA A 207 -18.43 1.70 1.38
N VAL A 208 -18.41 2.98 1.72
CA VAL A 208 -18.27 3.50 3.08
C VAL A 208 -19.55 4.25 3.48
N SER A 209 -19.85 4.28 4.76
CA SER A 209 -20.96 5.08 5.30
C SER A 209 -20.68 6.57 5.19
N HIS A 210 -21.72 7.34 4.91
CA HIS A 210 -21.76 8.78 5.13
C HIS A 210 -22.66 9.10 6.34
N ASN A 211 -22.23 10.04 7.19
CA ASN A 211 -22.98 10.60 8.32
C ASN A 211 -23.72 9.62 9.27
N CYS A 212 -23.21 8.41 9.48
CA CYS A 212 -23.75 7.47 10.48
C CYS A 212 -23.19 7.71 11.89
N SER A 213 -23.77 7.05 12.90
CA SER A 213 -23.14 6.86 14.21
C SER A 213 -21.95 5.91 14.09
N GLY A 214 -20.79 6.26 14.66
CA GLY A 214 -19.55 5.49 14.44
C GLY A 214 -19.09 5.53 12.99
N VAL A 215 -18.42 4.47 12.54
CA VAL A 215 -17.93 4.30 11.17
C VAL A 215 -18.36 2.95 10.60
N ALA A 216 -18.80 2.92 9.34
CA ALA A 216 -19.14 1.67 8.66
C ALA A 216 -18.55 1.55 7.25
N ALA A 217 -18.28 0.30 6.88
CA ALA A 217 -17.83 -0.11 5.56
C ALA A 217 -18.62 -1.35 5.11
N ARG A 218 -18.87 -1.46 3.82
CA ARG A 218 -19.58 -2.57 3.18
C ARG A 218 -18.85 -3.00 1.93
N ALA A 219 -18.70 -4.29 1.73
CA ALA A 219 -18.19 -4.84 0.48
C ALA A 219 -19.00 -6.03 -0.02
N CYS A 220 -19.09 -6.19 -1.33
CA CYS A 220 -19.75 -7.29 -2.01
C CYS A 220 -18.79 -7.92 -3.02
N GLY A 221 -18.42 -9.19 -2.85
CA GLY A 221 -17.39 -9.86 -3.66
C GLY A 221 -17.63 -11.36 -3.85
N LEU A 222 -17.35 -11.85 -5.06
CA LEU A 222 -17.42 -13.27 -5.41
C LEU A 222 -16.11 -14.00 -5.04
N VAL A 223 -16.21 -15.20 -4.46
CA VAL A 223 -15.08 -16.04 -4.08
C VAL A 223 -15.37 -17.51 -4.43
N SER A 224 -14.39 -18.21 -5.02
CA SER A 224 -14.49 -19.63 -5.40
C SER A 224 -14.30 -20.59 -4.21
N LEU A 225 -15.06 -20.39 -3.13
CA LEU A 225 -15.09 -21.23 -1.93
C LEU A 225 -16.55 -21.50 -1.49
N GLU A 226 -16.80 -22.66 -0.89
CA GLU A 226 -18.12 -23.04 -0.34
C GLU A 226 -18.53 -22.15 0.86
N PRO A 227 -19.83 -21.84 1.07
CA PRO A 227 -20.27 -20.97 2.17
C PRO A 227 -19.78 -21.39 3.56
N THR A 228 -19.72 -22.71 3.83
CA THR A 228 -19.18 -23.30 5.06
C THR A 228 -17.71 -22.91 5.26
N LYS A 229 -16.88 -23.04 4.22
CA LYS A 229 -15.45 -22.74 4.28
C LYS A 229 -15.17 -21.25 4.37
N VAL A 230 -15.98 -20.43 3.70
CA VAL A 230 -15.96 -18.96 3.85
C VAL A 230 -16.25 -18.57 5.30
N ALA A 231 -17.27 -19.19 5.93
CA ALA A 231 -17.62 -18.94 7.32
C ALA A 231 -16.50 -19.30 8.32
N GLU A 232 -15.83 -20.45 8.14
CA GLU A 232 -14.66 -20.82 8.97
C GLU A 232 -13.56 -19.75 8.92
N ILE A 233 -13.18 -19.33 7.71
CA ILE A 233 -12.12 -18.34 7.49
C ILE A 233 -12.49 -16.98 8.10
N LEU A 234 -13.73 -16.52 7.88
CA LEU A 234 -14.21 -15.24 8.40
C LEU A 234 -14.34 -15.23 9.93
N LYS A 235 -14.72 -16.36 10.55
CA LYS A 235 -14.72 -16.50 12.02
C LYS A 235 -13.33 -16.46 12.63
N ALA A 236 -12.31 -16.96 11.92
CA ALA A 236 -10.92 -17.03 12.35
C ALA A 236 -10.16 -15.68 12.17
N ARG A 237 -10.69 -14.58 12.74
CA ARG A 237 -10.15 -13.21 12.52
C ARG A 237 -8.64 -13.07 12.69
N SER A 238 -8.05 -13.74 13.67
CA SER A 238 -6.59 -13.73 13.93
C SER A 238 -5.73 -14.31 12.80
N SER A 239 -6.32 -14.97 11.79
CA SER A 239 -5.62 -15.48 10.60
C SER A 239 -5.52 -14.46 9.45
N TRP A 240 -6.28 -13.36 9.50
CA TRP A 240 -6.37 -12.38 8.41
C TRP A 240 -6.44 -10.92 8.86
N TYR A 241 -7.18 -10.60 9.93
CA TYR A 241 -7.29 -9.24 10.45
C TYR A 241 -6.01 -8.86 11.21
N ARG A 242 -5.13 -8.11 10.55
CA ARG A 242 -3.77 -7.79 11.05
C ARG A 242 -3.75 -7.09 12.41
N ASP A 243 -4.79 -6.33 12.74
CA ASP A 243 -4.92 -5.62 14.01
C ASP A 243 -5.55 -6.48 15.13
N CYS A 244 -5.95 -7.73 14.88
CA CYS A 244 -6.47 -8.64 15.91
C CYS A 244 -5.33 -9.26 16.75
N ARG A 245 -5.27 -8.95 18.05
CA ARG A 245 -4.34 -9.59 19.01
C ARG A 245 -4.82 -10.99 19.39
N CYS A 246 -6.08 -11.10 19.79
CA CYS A 246 -6.73 -12.35 20.17
C CYS A 246 -8.25 -12.26 19.97
N LEU A 247 -8.88 -13.42 19.84
CA LEU A 247 -10.32 -13.60 19.79
C LEU A 247 -10.64 -14.89 20.55
N ASN A 248 -11.35 -14.76 21.66
CA ASN A 248 -11.67 -15.84 22.58
C ASN A 248 -13.19 -15.99 22.66
N VAL A 249 -13.72 -17.16 22.27
CA VAL A 249 -15.12 -17.51 22.51
C VAL A 249 -15.26 -17.91 23.98
N ALA A 250 -15.95 -17.09 24.77
CA ALA A 250 -16.17 -17.31 26.19
C ALA A 250 -17.34 -18.27 26.47
N THR A 251 -18.36 -18.28 25.60
CA THR A 251 -19.54 -19.15 25.74
C THR A 251 -20.12 -19.48 24.36
N LEU A 252 -20.56 -20.71 24.17
CA LEU A 252 -21.31 -21.18 22.99
C LEU A 252 -22.70 -21.63 23.45
N ILE A 253 -23.75 -21.13 22.82
CA ILE A 253 -25.16 -21.40 23.15
C ILE A 253 -25.91 -21.77 21.86
N PRO A 254 -26.38 -23.01 21.71
CA PRO A 254 -27.25 -23.38 20.58
C PRO A 254 -28.59 -22.62 20.64
N ALA A 255 -29.02 -22.04 19.52
CA ALA A 255 -30.24 -21.24 19.43
C ALA A 255 -31.53 -22.06 19.19
N GLY A 256 -31.44 -23.39 19.20
CA GLY A 256 -32.56 -24.32 18.97
C GLY A 256 -33.00 -24.44 17.50
N ASN A 257 -33.00 -23.34 16.75
CA ASN A 257 -33.33 -23.27 15.32
C ASN A 257 -32.18 -23.72 14.37
N GLY A 258 -31.21 -24.48 14.88
CA GLY A 258 -29.97 -24.84 14.16
C GLY A 258 -28.88 -23.76 14.17
N GLY A 259 -29.22 -22.52 14.54
CA GLY A 259 -28.25 -21.45 14.76
C GLY A 259 -27.44 -21.61 16.05
N ASN A 260 -26.34 -20.86 16.15
CA ASN A 260 -25.44 -20.83 17.32
C ASN A 260 -25.11 -19.39 17.71
N ILE A 261 -25.20 -19.09 19.01
CA ILE A 261 -24.79 -17.83 19.62
C ILE A 261 -23.44 -18.05 20.31
N GLU A 262 -22.49 -17.16 20.03
CA GLU A 262 -21.15 -17.16 20.59
C GLU A 262 -20.92 -15.83 21.33
N LEU A 263 -20.57 -15.90 22.61
CA LEU A 263 -20.11 -14.73 23.37
C LEU A 263 -18.60 -14.61 23.18
N ILE A 264 -18.14 -13.47 22.68
CA ILE A 264 -16.77 -13.29 22.18
C ILE A 264 -16.11 -12.12 22.87
N TYR A 265 -14.90 -12.37 23.37
CA TYR A 265 -13.97 -11.34 23.78
C TYR A 265 -12.87 -11.21 22.73
N MET A 266 -12.72 -10.03 22.13
CA MET A 266 -11.72 -9.76 21.09
C MET A 266 -10.89 -8.55 21.48
N GLN A 267 -9.57 -8.64 21.31
CA GLN A 267 -8.66 -7.51 21.53
C GLN A 267 -7.96 -7.14 20.23
N THR A 268 -7.72 -5.84 20.06
CA THR A 268 -7.11 -5.25 18.87
C THR A 268 -5.96 -4.32 19.24
N TYR A 269 -4.89 -4.41 18.46
CA TYR A 269 -3.67 -3.63 18.65
C TYR A 269 -3.91 -2.14 18.45
N ALA A 270 -3.27 -1.31 19.28
CA ALA A 270 -3.11 0.10 18.95
C ALA A 270 -2.25 0.23 17.67
N PRO A 271 -2.66 1.06 16.69
CA PRO A 271 -1.92 1.23 15.44
C PRO A 271 -0.62 2.04 15.60
N THR A 272 -0.49 2.79 16.70
CA THR A 272 0.60 3.72 17.04
C THR A 272 0.88 3.68 18.54
N THR A 273 2.01 4.21 19.01
CA THR A 273 2.32 4.29 20.46
C THR A 273 1.62 5.44 21.19
N LEU A 274 0.75 6.21 20.53
CA LEU A 274 0.13 7.44 21.05
C LEU A 274 -1.34 7.27 21.46
N ALA A 275 -1.83 6.02 21.47
CA ALA A 275 -3.21 5.68 21.79
C ALA A 275 -3.28 4.29 22.42
N ALA A 276 -4.26 4.05 23.29
CA ALA A 276 -4.50 2.75 23.88
C ALA A 276 -5.09 1.74 22.85
N ALA A 277 -4.87 0.45 23.14
CA ALA A 277 -5.47 -0.66 22.41
C ALA A 277 -7.00 -0.70 22.62
N ARG A 278 -7.73 -1.38 21.74
CA ARG A 278 -9.20 -1.53 21.84
C ARG A 278 -9.59 -2.96 22.15
N ASP A 279 -10.58 -3.14 23.00
CA ASP A 279 -11.23 -4.43 23.22
C ASP A 279 -12.73 -4.37 22.88
N PHE A 280 -13.29 -5.54 22.58
CA PHE A 280 -14.68 -5.72 22.19
C PHE A 280 -15.26 -6.90 22.98
N TRP A 281 -16.50 -6.74 23.43
CA TRP A 281 -17.29 -7.79 24.06
C TRP A 281 -18.57 -7.95 23.26
N THR A 282 -18.65 -8.99 22.41
CA THR A 282 -19.67 -9.13 21.38
C THR A 282 -20.49 -10.42 21.54
N LEU A 283 -21.72 -10.36 21.06
CA LEU A 283 -22.53 -11.52 20.70
C LEU A 283 -22.40 -11.72 19.19
N ARG A 284 -21.87 -12.88 18.78
CA ARG A 284 -21.86 -13.35 17.38
C ARG A 284 -22.91 -14.43 17.22
N TYR A 285 -23.88 -14.22 16.34
CA TYR A 285 -24.89 -15.19 15.99
C TYR A 285 -24.62 -15.74 14.59
N THR A 286 -24.72 -17.06 14.44
CA THR A 286 -24.55 -17.77 13.16
C THR A 286 -25.79 -18.59 12.88
N THR A 287 -26.43 -18.39 11.73
CA THR A 287 -27.63 -19.16 11.34
C THR A 287 -27.74 -19.33 9.82
N GLY A 288 -28.39 -20.40 9.40
CA GLY A 288 -28.74 -20.63 8.00
C GLY A 288 -30.09 -19.99 7.66
N LEU A 289 -30.26 -19.61 6.39
CA LEU A 289 -31.52 -19.13 5.82
C LEU A 289 -32.14 -20.20 4.90
N GLU A 290 -33.43 -20.07 4.61
CA GLU A 290 -34.20 -21.04 3.80
C GLU A 290 -33.71 -21.17 2.35
N ASP A 291 -33.02 -20.15 1.82
CA ASP A 291 -32.39 -20.14 0.50
C ASP A 291 -31.03 -20.86 0.45
N GLY A 292 -30.58 -21.41 1.58
CA GLY A 292 -29.24 -22.02 1.72
C GLY A 292 -28.11 -21.01 1.95
N SER A 293 -28.42 -19.71 2.10
CA SER A 293 -27.43 -18.71 2.53
C SER A 293 -27.08 -18.88 4.00
N LEU A 294 -25.83 -18.57 4.35
CA LEU A 294 -25.31 -18.60 5.72
C LEU A 294 -25.05 -17.17 6.20
N VAL A 295 -25.60 -16.82 7.36
CA VAL A 295 -25.40 -15.51 7.99
C VAL A 295 -24.60 -15.65 9.28
N ILE A 296 -23.63 -14.76 9.45
CA ILE A 296 -22.90 -14.54 10.70
C ILE A 296 -23.03 -13.05 11.02
N CYS A 297 -23.85 -12.68 12.00
CA CYS A 297 -24.00 -11.29 12.44
C CYS A 297 -23.44 -11.09 13.86
N GLU A 298 -22.94 -9.91 14.18
CA GLU A 298 -22.23 -9.62 15.42
C GLU A 298 -22.49 -8.19 15.92
N ARG A 299 -22.61 -8.02 17.24
CA ARG A 299 -22.87 -6.74 17.92
C ARG A 299 -22.29 -6.76 19.33
N SER A 300 -21.83 -5.61 19.84
CA SER A 300 -21.37 -5.46 21.22
C SER A 300 -22.50 -5.63 22.22
N LEU A 301 -22.18 -6.26 23.35
CA LEU A 301 -23.06 -6.40 24.50
C LEU A 301 -22.78 -5.27 25.49
N THR A 302 -23.76 -4.40 25.67
CA THR A 302 -23.70 -3.22 26.52
C THR A 302 -24.82 -3.28 27.58
N SER A 303 -24.80 -2.33 28.51
CA SER A 303 -25.93 -2.11 29.43
C SER A 303 -27.21 -1.69 28.70
N SER A 304 -27.11 -0.99 27.55
CA SER A 304 -28.26 -0.56 26.74
C SER A 304 -28.84 -1.69 25.90
N THR A 305 -28.05 -2.67 25.44
CA THR A 305 -28.60 -3.89 24.81
C THR A 305 -29.17 -4.88 25.83
N GLY A 306 -28.94 -4.67 27.13
CA GLY A 306 -29.30 -5.62 28.20
C GLY A 306 -28.41 -6.87 28.21
N GLY A 307 -27.17 -6.76 27.74
CA GLY A 307 -26.22 -7.86 27.70
C GLY A 307 -25.52 -8.14 29.05
N PRO A 308 -24.95 -9.34 29.26
CA PRO A 308 -24.10 -9.61 30.40
C PRO A 308 -22.85 -8.71 30.37
N PRO A 309 -22.38 -8.22 31.54
CA PRO A 309 -21.21 -7.35 31.60
C PRO A 309 -19.97 -8.07 31.09
N GLY A 310 -19.23 -7.41 30.19
CA GLY A 310 -17.98 -7.94 29.65
C GLY A 310 -16.85 -7.98 30.69
N PRO A 311 -15.76 -8.71 30.40
CA PRO A 311 -14.62 -8.79 31.30
C PRO A 311 -13.96 -7.41 31.51
N PRO A 312 -13.31 -7.19 32.67
CA PRO A 312 -12.56 -5.96 32.94
C PRO A 312 -11.27 -5.91 32.11
N ALA A 313 -10.99 -4.76 31.50
CA ALA A 313 -9.85 -4.59 30.59
C ALA A 313 -9.11 -3.27 30.88
N PRO A 314 -8.34 -3.18 31.99
CA PRO A 314 -7.80 -1.90 32.50
C PRO A 314 -6.79 -1.22 31.58
N ASN A 315 -6.27 -1.92 30.56
CA ASN A 315 -5.29 -1.41 29.59
C ASN A 315 -5.90 -1.14 28.20
N PHE A 316 -7.23 -1.24 28.05
CA PHE A 316 -7.94 -1.15 26.77
C PHE A 316 -9.09 -0.14 26.84
N VAL A 317 -9.39 0.48 25.70
CA VAL A 317 -10.62 1.26 25.51
C VAL A 317 -11.69 0.32 24.94
N ARG A 318 -12.85 0.25 25.59
CA ARG A 318 -13.97 -0.58 25.14
C ARG A 318 -14.60 0.03 23.90
N ALA A 319 -14.43 -0.64 22.77
CA ALA A 319 -15.07 -0.31 21.50
C ALA A 319 -16.41 -1.03 21.33
N GLU A 320 -17.30 -0.43 20.54
CA GLU A 320 -18.62 -0.99 20.24
C GLU A 320 -18.68 -1.48 18.79
N MET A 321 -19.01 -2.75 18.60
CA MET A 321 -19.44 -3.26 17.30
C MET A 321 -20.95 -3.03 17.19
N LEU A 322 -21.37 -2.13 16.30
CA LEU A 322 -22.77 -2.02 15.91
C LEU A 322 -23.10 -3.17 14.95
N SER A 323 -24.38 -3.48 14.71
CA SER A 323 -24.77 -4.71 14.01
C SER A 323 -24.05 -4.86 12.66
N SER A 324 -23.13 -5.81 12.64
CA SER A 324 -22.11 -6.09 11.61
C SER A 324 -22.18 -7.56 11.21
N GLY A 325 -21.42 -7.99 10.19
CA GLY A 325 -21.34 -9.40 9.85
C GLY A 325 -21.08 -9.74 8.39
N TYR A 326 -21.41 -10.99 8.06
CA TYR A 326 -21.19 -11.64 6.79
C TYR A 326 -22.47 -12.35 6.34
N LEU A 327 -22.96 -12.06 5.13
CA LEU A 327 -24.02 -12.79 4.44
C LEU A 327 -23.37 -13.53 3.28
N ILE A 328 -23.36 -14.85 3.35
CA ILE A 328 -22.62 -15.74 2.46
C ILE A 328 -23.64 -16.56 1.67
N ARG A 329 -23.84 -16.23 0.39
CA ARG A 329 -24.84 -16.85 -0.48
C ARG A 329 -24.16 -17.85 -1.42
N PRO A 330 -24.65 -19.10 -1.58
CA PRO A 330 -24.11 -20.03 -2.57
C PRO A 330 -24.32 -19.49 -4.01
N CYS A 331 -23.47 -19.93 -4.95
CA CYS A 331 -23.59 -19.54 -6.36
C CYS A 331 -23.69 -20.75 -7.30
N GLU A 332 -24.59 -20.67 -8.28
CA GLU A 332 -24.64 -21.62 -9.40
C GLU A 332 -23.31 -21.61 -10.17
N GLY A 333 -22.73 -22.79 -10.37
CA GLY A 333 -21.38 -22.95 -10.92
C GLY A 333 -20.25 -23.07 -9.87
N GLY A 334 -20.57 -22.93 -8.58
CA GLY A 334 -19.65 -23.18 -7.46
C GLY A 334 -18.96 -21.92 -6.93
N GLY A 335 -18.85 -21.84 -5.61
CA GLY A 335 -18.35 -20.66 -4.88
C GLY A 335 -19.46 -19.94 -4.12
N SER A 336 -19.12 -18.76 -3.60
CA SER A 336 -19.99 -17.92 -2.77
C SER A 336 -19.99 -16.45 -3.21
N MET A 337 -21.14 -15.81 -3.12
CA MET A 337 -21.34 -14.36 -3.16
C MET A 337 -21.36 -13.85 -1.71
N ILE A 338 -20.40 -13.00 -1.35
CA ILE A 338 -20.19 -12.56 0.03
C ILE A 338 -20.51 -11.08 0.14
N HIS A 339 -21.46 -10.74 1.01
CA HIS A 339 -21.65 -9.37 1.51
C HIS A 339 -21.04 -9.27 2.91
N ILE A 340 -20.15 -8.30 3.11
CA ILE A 340 -19.55 -7.94 4.40
C ILE A 340 -20.08 -6.57 4.81
N VAL A 341 -20.44 -6.41 6.09
CA VAL A 341 -20.69 -5.12 6.72
C VAL A 341 -19.89 -5.06 8.01
N ASP A 342 -18.98 -4.11 8.10
CA ASP A 342 -18.24 -3.78 9.32
C ASP A 342 -18.72 -2.41 9.82
N HIS A 343 -19.26 -2.33 11.03
CA HIS A 343 -19.83 -1.10 11.60
C HIS A 343 -19.40 -1.01 13.07
N VAL A 344 -18.53 -0.04 13.39
CA VAL A 344 -17.90 0.08 14.71
C VAL A 344 -17.87 1.52 15.21
N ASP A 345 -17.97 1.71 16.52
CA ASP A 345 -17.44 2.89 17.21
C ASP A 345 -16.17 2.48 17.97
N LEU A 346 -15.07 3.17 17.69
CA LEU A 346 -13.74 2.88 18.23
C LEU A 346 -13.37 3.81 19.40
N ASP A 347 -14.35 4.53 19.93
CA ASP A 347 -14.24 5.70 20.81
C ASP A 347 -13.08 6.61 20.39
N ALA A 348 -13.32 7.38 19.33
CA ALA A 348 -12.37 8.40 18.88
C ALA A 348 -12.20 9.54 19.91
N ARG A 349 -13.08 9.69 20.90
CA ARG A 349 -12.96 10.75 21.93
C ARG A 349 -11.88 10.41 22.94
N SER A 350 -11.56 9.13 23.14
CA SER A 350 -10.45 8.64 23.98
C SER A 350 -9.05 9.05 23.51
N VAL A 351 -8.87 9.51 22.26
CA VAL A 351 -7.54 9.80 21.68
C VAL A 351 -7.32 11.30 21.42
N PRO A 352 -6.05 11.76 21.41
CA PRO A 352 -5.69 13.10 20.95
C PRO A 352 -6.32 13.45 19.61
N GLU A 353 -6.79 14.70 19.47
CA GLU A 353 -7.56 15.16 18.31
C GLU A 353 -6.88 14.89 16.95
N VAL A 354 -5.56 15.05 16.90
CA VAL A 354 -4.75 14.79 15.70
C VAL A 354 -4.80 13.32 15.24
N LEU A 355 -5.15 12.39 16.13
CA LEU A 355 -5.24 10.94 15.85
C LEU A 355 -6.69 10.48 15.57
N ARG A 356 -7.71 11.31 15.82
CA ARG A 356 -9.11 10.95 15.57
C ARG A 356 -9.38 10.42 14.16
N PRO A 357 -8.77 10.93 13.06
CA PRO A 357 -8.95 10.36 11.73
C PRO A 357 -8.63 8.86 11.61
N LEU A 358 -7.75 8.30 12.47
CA LEU A 358 -7.44 6.87 12.51
C LEU A 358 -8.62 5.99 12.98
N TYR A 359 -9.59 6.60 13.66
CA TYR A 359 -10.73 5.94 14.31
C TYR A 359 -12.08 6.44 13.76
N GLU A 360 -12.10 7.63 13.12
CA GLU A 360 -13.26 8.26 12.49
C GLU A 360 -13.28 8.14 10.95
N SER A 361 -12.24 7.62 10.29
CA SER A 361 -12.29 7.35 8.84
C SER A 361 -12.89 5.95 8.55
N PRO A 362 -14.06 5.87 7.88
CA PRO A 362 -14.61 4.58 7.46
C PRO A 362 -13.76 3.92 6.35
N LYS A 363 -12.90 4.67 5.65
CA LYS A 363 -11.96 4.08 4.67
C LYS A 363 -10.89 3.24 5.37
N ILE A 364 -10.42 3.68 6.55
CA ILE A 364 -9.42 2.92 7.33
C ILE A 364 -10.04 1.59 7.80
N VAL A 365 -11.29 1.59 8.25
CA VAL A 365 -12.05 0.36 8.56
C VAL A 365 -12.23 -0.51 7.32
N ALA A 366 -12.65 0.09 6.19
CA ALA A 366 -12.82 -0.62 4.92
C ALA A 366 -11.54 -1.35 4.51
N HIS A 367 -10.39 -0.67 4.49
CA HIS A 367 -9.11 -1.27 4.11
C HIS A 367 -8.62 -2.33 5.12
N LYS A 368 -8.69 -2.05 6.43
CA LYS A 368 -8.11 -2.92 7.45
C LYS A 368 -8.95 -4.16 7.78
N MET A 369 -10.27 -4.11 7.61
CA MET A 369 -11.19 -5.19 7.98
C MET A 369 -11.95 -5.71 6.76
N THR A 370 -12.77 -4.88 6.11
CA THR A 370 -13.73 -5.32 5.07
C THR A 370 -13.06 -5.84 3.80
N ILE A 371 -12.10 -5.07 3.28
CA ILE A 371 -11.32 -5.39 2.08
C ILE A 371 -10.29 -6.49 2.41
N ALA A 372 -9.64 -6.41 3.58
CA ALA A 372 -8.70 -7.44 4.04
C ALA A 372 -9.35 -8.83 4.11
N ALA A 373 -10.60 -8.93 4.58
CA ALA A 373 -11.37 -10.17 4.59
C ALA A 373 -11.58 -10.74 3.18
N LEU A 374 -12.09 -9.92 2.24
CA LEU A 374 -12.28 -10.36 0.84
C LEU A 374 -10.97 -10.75 0.15
N ARG A 375 -9.89 -9.99 0.37
CA ARG A 375 -8.55 -10.30 -0.16
C ARG A 375 -8.00 -11.62 0.38
N HIS A 376 -8.13 -11.87 1.68
CA HIS A 376 -7.68 -13.13 2.28
C HIS A 376 -8.47 -14.34 1.78
N LEU A 377 -9.80 -14.21 1.66
CA LEU A 377 -10.67 -15.23 1.06
C LEU A 377 -10.30 -15.52 -0.40
N ARG A 378 -10.03 -14.48 -1.19
CA ARG A 378 -9.51 -14.61 -2.56
C ARG A 378 -8.15 -15.29 -2.60
N GLN A 379 -7.23 -14.93 -1.73
CA GLN A 379 -5.90 -15.52 -1.64
C GLN A 379 -5.98 -17.03 -1.39
N ILE A 380 -6.80 -17.47 -0.44
CA ILE A 380 -7.06 -18.90 -0.18
C ILE A 380 -7.73 -19.58 -1.38
N ALA A 381 -8.69 -18.93 -2.05
CA ALA A 381 -9.36 -19.50 -3.22
C ALA A 381 -8.39 -19.76 -4.39
N HIS A 382 -7.49 -18.82 -4.69
CA HIS A 382 -6.50 -18.98 -5.77
C HIS A 382 -5.49 -20.09 -5.46
N GLU A 383 -5.04 -20.20 -4.20
CA GLU A 383 -4.15 -21.29 -3.78
C GLU A 383 -4.83 -22.66 -3.85
N THR A 384 -6.09 -22.75 -3.42
CA THR A 384 -6.90 -23.98 -3.47
C THR A 384 -7.17 -24.42 -4.92
N SER A 385 -7.18 -23.50 -5.88
CA SER A 385 -7.34 -23.82 -7.32
C SER A 385 -6.10 -24.44 -7.98
N GLY A 386 -4.91 -24.23 -7.42
CA GLY A 386 -3.64 -24.68 -7.99
C GLY A 386 -3.18 -23.98 -9.29
N GLU A 387 -3.86 -22.93 -9.76
CA GLU A 387 -3.49 -22.25 -11.03
C GLU A 387 -2.17 -21.44 -10.94
N VAL A 388 -1.64 -21.18 -9.74
CA VAL A 388 -0.45 -20.34 -9.52
C VAL A 388 0.77 -21.18 -9.15
N VAL A 389 1.77 -21.21 -10.04
CA VAL A 389 3.10 -21.79 -9.77
C VAL A 389 3.99 -20.74 -9.11
N TYR A 390 4.24 -20.89 -7.82
CA TYR A 390 5.11 -19.99 -7.05
C TYR A 390 6.59 -20.25 -7.35
N SER A 391 7.30 -19.22 -7.80
CA SER A 391 8.68 -19.34 -8.30
C SER A 391 9.75 -19.54 -7.21
N GLY A 392 9.38 -19.39 -5.92
CA GLY A 392 10.28 -19.44 -4.77
C GLY A 392 10.40 -20.79 -4.04
N GLY A 393 9.82 -21.87 -4.57
CA GLY A 393 9.96 -23.24 -4.04
C GLY A 393 9.25 -23.57 -2.72
N ARG A 394 8.95 -22.58 -1.85
CA ARG A 394 8.13 -22.77 -0.63
C ARG A 394 6.64 -22.63 -0.90
N GLN A 395 5.83 -23.28 -0.07
CA GLN A 395 4.37 -23.22 -0.18
C GLN A 395 3.82 -21.82 0.19
N PRO A 396 2.75 -21.35 -0.46
CA PRO A 396 2.14 -20.04 -0.15
C PRO A 396 1.67 -19.89 1.30
N ALA A 397 1.23 -20.99 1.92
CA ALA A 397 0.81 -21.04 3.32
C ALA A 397 1.96 -20.63 4.26
N VAL A 398 3.17 -21.15 4.04
CA VAL A 398 4.38 -20.80 4.80
C VAL A 398 4.70 -19.31 4.65
N LEU A 399 4.62 -18.79 3.43
CA LEU A 399 4.90 -17.39 3.12
C LEU A 399 3.88 -16.44 3.79
N ARG A 400 2.59 -16.80 3.85
CA ARG A 400 1.60 -16.08 4.67
C ARG A 400 1.87 -16.19 6.16
N THR A 401 2.27 -17.36 6.66
CA THR A 401 2.63 -17.55 8.07
C THR A 401 3.79 -16.64 8.47
N PHE A 402 4.82 -16.51 7.62
CA PHE A 402 5.90 -15.53 7.81
C PHE A 402 5.37 -14.08 7.84
N SER A 403 4.57 -13.67 6.86
CA SER A 403 3.96 -12.33 6.86
C SER A 403 3.06 -12.07 8.07
N GLN A 404 2.37 -13.08 8.63
CA GLN A 404 1.59 -12.94 9.86
C GLN A 404 2.49 -12.84 11.10
N ARG A 405 3.52 -13.67 11.22
CA ARG A 405 4.48 -13.62 12.34
C ARG A 405 5.22 -12.27 12.38
N LEU A 406 5.61 -11.72 11.23
CA LEU A 406 6.19 -10.37 11.12
C LEU A 406 5.23 -9.26 11.57
N SER A 407 4.02 -9.18 10.97
CA SER A 407 3.06 -8.13 11.34
C SER A 407 2.63 -8.22 12.81
N ARG A 408 2.43 -9.44 13.32
CA ARG A 408 2.04 -9.68 14.71
C ARG A 408 3.15 -9.27 15.68
N GLY A 409 4.37 -9.76 15.51
CA GLY A 409 5.47 -9.43 16.42
C GLY A 409 5.85 -7.94 16.39
N PHE A 410 5.62 -7.23 15.28
CA PHE A 410 5.76 -5.77 15.21
C PHE A 410 4.62 -5.03 15.94
N ASN A 411 3.39 -5.52 15.83
CA ASN A 411 2.25 -5.02 16.61
C ASN A 411 2.43 -5.27 18.12
N ASP A 412 2.91 -6.45 18.52
CA ASP A 412 3.27 -6.81 19.90
C ASP A 412 4.37 -5.86 20.43
N ALA A 413 5.39 -5.55 19.64
CA ALA A 413 6.44 -4.58 19.98
C ALA A 413 5.87 -3.17 20.22
N ILE A 414 5.07 -2.65 19.27
CA ILE A 414 4.39 -1.34 19.39
C ILE A 414 3.55 -1.25 20.68
N ASN A 415 2.83 -2.31 21.03
CA ASN A 415 1.90 -2.29 22.17
C ASN A 415 2.61 -2.60 23.48
N GLY A 416 3.28 -3.75 23.61
CA GLY A 416 4.01 -4.15 24.82
C GLY A 416 3.09 -4.46 26.01
N PHE A 417 2.13 -5.36 25.82
CA PHE A 417 1.10 -5.66 26.83
C PHE A 417 1.64 -6.39 28.07
N LEU A 418 1.13 -6.01 29.25
CA LEU A 418 1.49 -6.59 30.54
C LEU A 418 1.22 -8.10 30.61
N ASP A 419 0.11 -8.57 30.03
CA ASP A 419 -0.31 -9.99 30.09
C ASP A 419 0.73 -10.95 29.44
N ASP A 420 1.42 -10.46 28.41
CA ASP A 420 2.46 -11.19 27.67
C ASP A 420 3.83 -11.16 28.36
N GLY A 421 3.95 -10.42 29.48
CA GLY A 421 5.18 -10.29 30.27
C GLY A 421 6.03 -9.07 29.96
N TRP A 422 5.52 -8.09 29.20
CA TRP A 422 6.19 -6.80 29.02
C TRP A 422 6.03 -5.91 30.24
N SER A 423 7.03 -5.08 30.53
CA SER A 423 6.97 -3.97 31.49
C SER A 423 7.64 -2.72 30.92
N LEU A 424 7.21 -1.54 31.39
CA LEU A 424 7.83 -0.25 31.05
C LEU A 424 9.11 -0.06 31.87
N MET A 425 10.21 0.32 31.21
CA MET A 425 11.41 0.79 31.92
C MET A 425 11.30 2.29 32.20
N SER A 426 11.78 2.73 33.36
CA SER A 426 11.87 4.15 33.74
C SER A 426 12.61 4.96 32.67
N GLY A 427 12.05 6.14 32.36
CA GLY A 427 12.61 7.09 31.41
C GLY A 427 13.81 7.85 31.98
N ASP A 428 14.69 8.27 31.08
CA ASP A 428 15.91 9.05 31.35
C ASP A 428 15.63 10.56 31.17
N GLY A 429 14.52 11.03 31.76
CA GLY A 429 14.03 12.42 31.67
C GLY A 429 13.55 12.92 30.30
N GLY A 430 13.88 12.25 29.19
CA GLY A 430 13.47 12.60 27.83
C GLY A 430 12.50 11.59 27.20
N ASP A 431 11.22 11.95 27.12
CA ASP A 431 10.09 11.06 26.82
C ASP A 431 9.95 10.60 25.34
N ASP A 432 10.83 11.04 24.44
CA ASP A 432 10.68 10.82 22.98
C ASP A 432 10.71 9.34 22.52
N VAL A 433 11.27 8.44 23.35
CA VAL A 433 11.40 7.01 23.04
C VAL A 433 11.01 6.16 24.25
N THR A 434 9.94 5.39 24.11
CA THR A 434 9.47 4.42 25.10
C THR A 434 10.32 3.15 25.05
N ILE A 435 10.77 2.65 26.20
CA ILE A 435 11.44 1.36 26.33
C ILE A 435 10.54 0.39 27.11
N THR A 436 10.15 -0.72 26.48
CA THR A 436 9.47 -1.84 27.15
C THR A 436 10.33 -3.10 27.11
N VAL A 437 10.36 -3.87 28.20
CA VAL A 437 11.18 -5.08 28.36
C VAL A 437 10.31 -6.29 28.70
N ASN A 438 10.61 -7.43 28.09
CA ASN A 438 10.04 -8.73 28.45
C ASN A 438 11.17 -9.66 28.95
N SER A 439 11.16 -9.95 30.26
CA SER A 439 12.14 -10.83 30.91
C SER A 439 11.78 -12.33 30.83
N SER A 440 10.68 -12.69 30.18
CA SER A 440 10.21 -14.08 30.04
C SER A 440 9.57 -14.32 28.66
N PRO A 441 10.34 -14.21 27.55
CA PRO A 441 9.82 -14.22 26.19
C PRO A 441 9.22 -15.56 25.72
N SER A 442 9.27 -16.60 26.55
CA SER A 442 8.65 -17.92 26.30
C SER A 442 7.13 -17.88 26.10
N LYS A 443 6.44 -16.80 26.48
CA LYS A 443 5.03 -16.57 26.12
C LYS A 443 4.84 -16.08 24.68
N LEU A 444 5.74 -15.22 24.17
CA LEU A 444 5.58 -14.54 22.88
C LEU A 444 5.87 -15.46 21.69
N LEU A 445 6.77 -16.43 21.86
CA LEU A 445 7.28 -17.29 20.79
C LEU A 445 6.42 -18.55 20.53
N GLY A 446 5.29 -18.68 21.22
CA GLY A 446 4.49 -19.91 21.24
C GLY A 446 5.14 -21.01 22.10
N SER A 447 4.44 -22.14 22.25
CA SER A 447 4.89 -23.27 23.09
C SER A 447 5.94 -24.14 22.38
N VAL A 448 7.04 -23.51 21.94
CA VAL A 448 8.21 -24.18 21.37
C VAL A 448 9.25 -24.35 22.47
N ASN A 449 9.76 -25.58 22.65
CA ASN A 449 10.72 -25.92 23.70
C ASN A 449 11.93 -24.96 23.69
N SER A 450 12.16 -24.29 24.82
CA SER A 450 13.37 -23.54 25.19
C SER A 450 14.34 -23.23 24.05
N SER A 451 14.00 -22.23 23.22
CA SER A 451 14.91 -21.77 22.15
C SER A 451 16.28 -21.40 22.75
N PRO A 452 17.40 -21.83 22.14
CA PRO A 452 18.74 -21.64 22.72
C PRO A 452 19.09 -20.16 22.96
N LEU A 453 18.45 -19.25 22.22
CA LEU A 453 18.47 -17.79 22.41
C LEU A 453 18.41 -17.29 23.86
N PHE A 454 17.69 -18.00 24.75
CA PHE A 454 17.42 -17.53 26.11
C PHE A 454 17.99 -18.45 27.21
N ALA A 455 18.83 -19.44 26.85
CA ALA A 455 19.35 -20.45 27.77
C ALA A 455 20.21 -19.88 28.92
N PHE A 456 20.78 -18.68 28.75
CA PHE A 456 21.71 -18.04 29.69
C PHE A 456 21.11 -16.85 30.47
N GLY A 457 19.78 -16.71 30.52
CA GLY A 457 19.13 -15.69 31.34
C GLY A 457 19.10 -14.29 30.69
N GLY A 458 18.58 -14.23 29.46
CA GLY A 458 18.30 -12.99 28.74
C GLY A 458 16.80 -12.73 28.53
N GLY A 459 16.47 -11.60 27.92
CA GLY A 459 15.11 -11.21 27.55
C GLY A 459 15.08 -10.37 26.27
N ILE A 460 13.89 -9.83 25.93
CA ILE A 460 13.69 -8.94 24.77
C ILE A 460 13.42 -7.52 25.25
N LEU A 461 14.07 -6.54 24.64
CA LEU A 461 13.85 -5.11 24.83
C LEU A 461 13.31 -4.52 23.53
N CYS A 462 12.22 -3.76 23.62
CA CYS A 462 11.66 -3.00 22.52
C CYS A 462 11.84 -1.50 22.78
N ALA A 463 12.47 -0.81 21.83
CA ALA A 463 12.55 0.64 21.78
C ALA A 463 11.61 1.17 20.69
N LYS A 464 10.71 2.10 21.06
CA LYS A 464 9.62 2.54 20.17
C LYS A 464 9.27 4.01 20.33
N ALA A 465 8.85 4.62 19.22
CA ALA A 465 8.48 6.02 19.13
C ALA A 465 7.38 6.21 18.08
N SER A 466 6.63 7.31 18.16
CA SER A 466 5.73 7.75 17.10
C SER A 466 5.77 9.27 16.95
N MET A 467 5.66 9.76 15.72
CA MET A 467 5.68 11.19 15.39
C MET A 467 4.67 11.55 14.31
N LEU A 468 4.30 12.83 14.26
CA LEU A 468 3.48 13.40 13.20
C LEU A 468 4.35 13.93 12.05
N LEU A 469 4.16 13.39 10.85
CA LEU A 469 4.74 13.91 9.61
C LEU A 469 3.73 14.86 8.91
N GLN A 470 4.24 15.89 8.23
CA GLN A 470 3.43 16.88 7.53
C GLN A 470 3.85 17.01 6.07
N ASN A 471 2.87 16.87 5.17
CA ASN A 471 3.02 16.79 3.72
C ASN A 471 4.08 15.75 3.33
N VAL A 472 3.88 14.48 3.70
CA VAL A 472 4.79 13.37 3.35
C VAL A 472 3.97 12.20 2.81
N PRO A 473 4.13 11.80 1.53
CA PRO A 473 3.51 10.61 0.98
C PRO A 473 4.05 9.35 1.67
N SER A 474 3.15 8.50 2.18
CA SER A 474 3.54 7.31 2.95
C SER A 474 4.29 6.27 2.11
N ALA A 475 3.86 6.10 0.85
CA ALA A 475 4.48 5.19 -0.11
C ALA A 475 5.93 5.59 -0.42
N LEU A 476 6.18 6.86 -0.77
CA LEU A 476 7.54 7.36 -1.04
C LEU A 476 8.47 7.22 0.18
N LEU A 477 7.99 7.53 1.40
CA LEU A 477 8.82 7.37 2.58
C LEU A 477 9.19 5.89 2.82
N VAL A 478 8.21 4.99 2.78
CA VAL A 478 8.44 3.55 2.98
C VAL A 478 9.30 2.96 1.86
N ARG A 479 9.14 3.43 0.62
CA ARG A 479 9.99 3.07 -0.51
C ARG A 479 11.43 3.52 -0.31
N PHE A 480 11.65 4.79 0.08
CA PHE A 480 12.99 5.30 0.37
C PHE A 480 13.67 4.49 1.49
N LEU A 481 12.97 4.24 2.60
CA LEU A 481 13.53 3.47 3.73
C LEU A 481 13.88 2.03 3.36
N ARG A 482 13.19 1.43 2.38
CA ARG A 482 13.49 0.11 1.81
C ARG A 482 14.71 0.15 0.88
N GLU A 483 14.79 1.16 0.01
CA GLU A 483 15.80 1.27 -1.05
C GLU A 483 17.15 1.84 -0.53
N HIS A 484 17.13 2.62 0.54
CA HIS A 484 18.29 3.32 1.11
C HIS A 484 18.52 2.98 2.59
N ARG A 485 18.71 1.69 2.93
CA ARG A 485 18.92 1.26 4.34
C ARG A 485 20.13 1.93 5.00
N SER A 486 21.20 2.16 4.24
CA SER A 486 22.44 2.80 4.70
C SER A 486 22.26 4.21 5.24
N GLU A 487 21.23 4.94 4.82
CA GLU A 487 20.99 6.35 5.20
C GLU A 487 20.38 6.51 6.60
N TRP A 488 19.89 5.42 7.19
CA TRP A 488 19.22 5.45 8.49
C TRP A 488 19.63 4.34 9.47
N ALA A 489 20.17 3.20 9.00
CA ALA A 489 20.59 2.09 9.85
C ALA A 489 22.08 2.15 10.23
N ASP A 490 22.38 2.26 11.52
CA ASP A 490 23.74 2.01 12.02
C ASP A 490 24.03 0.50 12.03
N CYS A 491 25.02 0.10 11.23
CA CYS A 491 25.43 -1.29 11.07
C CYS A 491 25.87 -1.94 12.39
N GLY A 492 26.37 -1.18 13.37
CA GLY A 492 26.78 -1.71 14.67
C GLY A 492 25.61 -2.28 15.49
N ALA A 493 24.43 -1.66 15.40
CA ALA A 493 23.24 -2.10 16.12
C ALA A 493 22.48 -3.23 15.40
N ASP A 494 22.40 -3.17 14.08
CA ASP A 494 21.83 -4.25 13.25
C ASP A 494 22.66 -5.54 13.37
N ALA A 495 23.99 -5.42 13.37
CA ALA A 495 24.90 -6.54 13.62
C ALA A 495 24.72 -7.11 15.03
N TYR A 496 24.58 -6.26 16.06
CA TYR A 496 24.32 -6.73 17.43
C TYR A 496 23.02 -7.53 17.53
N SER A 497 21.91 -7.01 16.98
CA SER A 497 20.59 -7.67 17.05
C SER A 497 20.53 -8.97 16.22
N THR A 498 21.43 -9.15 15.24
CA THR A 498 21.56 -10.39 14.47
C THR A 498 22.51 -11.39 15.12
N ALA A 499 23.62 -10.93 15.71
CA ALA A 499 24.58 -11.79 16.40
C ALA A 499 23.93 -12.57 17.54
N SER A 500 23.00 -11.94 18.28
CA SER A 500 22.27 -12.53 19.39
C SER A 500 21.11 -13.47 18.99
N VAL A 501 20.79 -13.58 17.70
CA VAL A 501 19.84 -14.57 17.16
C VAL A 501 20.57 -15.86 16.73
N ARG A 502 21.91 -15.84 16.61
CA ARG A 502 22.74 -17.02 16.34
C ARG A 502 23.18 -17.66 17.67
N ALA A 503 23.02 -18.97 17.80
CA ALA A 503 23.19 -19.71 19.07
C ALA A 503 24.65 -19.87 19.58
N ASN A 504 25.62 -19.17 19.01
CA ASN A 504 27.03 -19.20 19.43
C ASN A 504 27.44 -17.85 20.05
N SER A 505 27.45 -17.80 21.38
CA SER A 505 27.84 -16.62 22.14
C SER A 505 29.32 -16.25 21.95
N TYR A 506 29.58 -15.11 21.30
CA TYR A 506 30.84 -14.37 21.45
C TYR A 506 30.51 -12.88 21.65
N PRO A 507 31.00 -12.24 22.72
CA PRO A 507 30.74 -10.82 22.96
C PRO A 507 31.62 -9.97 22.04
N ILE A 508 31.02 -9.34 21.02
CA ILE A 508 31.69 -8.31 20.20
C ILE A 508 31.88 -7.06 21.07
N LEU A 509 33.03 -6.98 21.74
CA LEU A 509 33.32 -6.00 22.77
C LEU A 509 33.72 -4.63 22.17
N GLY A 510 32.72 -3.79 21.89
CA GLY A 510 32.90 -2.34 21.73
C GLY A 510 33.62 -1.87 20.46
N MET A 511 32.97 -1.97 19.30
CA MET A 511 33.40 -1.25 18.10
C MET A 511 33.08 0.25 18.21
N ARG A 512 33.99 1.11 17.75
CA ARG A 512 33.77 2.57 17.68
C ARG A 512 32.91 2.93 16.47
N ALA A 513 31.99 3.87 16.63
CA ALA A 513 31.09 4.36 15.59
C ALA A 513 31.80 5.24 14.54
N SER A 514 32.70 4.66 13.74
CA SER A 514 33.39 5.35 12.63
C SER A 514 33.82 4.35 11.55
N GLY A 515 32.91 4.08 10.62
CA GLY A 515 33.13 3.17 9.49
C GLY A 515 31.87 3.04 8.64
N SER A 516 31.74 3.87 7.61
CA SER A 516 30.59 3.80 6.68
C SER A 516 30.69 2.55 5.80
N PHE A 517 29.62 1.77 5.73
CA PHE A 517 29.61 0.48 5.06
C PHE A 517 29.41 0.65 3.54
N HIS A 518 30.34 0.12 2.75
CA HIS A 518 30.33 0.22 1.27
C HIS A 518 30.01 -1.11 0.57
N GLY A 519 29.54 -2.13 1.32
CA GLY A 519 29.18 -3.45 0.80
C GLY A 519 27.80 -3.49 0.12
N GLY A 520 27.58 -4.47 -0.76
CA GLY A 520 26.36 -4.58 -1.55
C GLY A 520 25.15 -5.12 -0.78
N GLN A 521 23.98 -4.50 -0.97
CA GLN A 521 22.70 -5.04 -0.53
C GLN A 521 22.07 -5.90 -1.64
N VAL A 522 21.85 -7.19 -1.40
CA VAL A 522 21.17 -8.08 -2.35
C VAL A 522 19.75 -8.38 -1.88
N ILE A 523 18.75 -7.96 -2.65
CA ILE A 523 17.32 -8.20 -2.38
C ILE A 523 16.83 -9.39 -3.19
N LEU A 524 16.27 -10.39 -2.51
CA LEU A 524 15.72 -11.62 -3.09
C LEU A 524 14.20 -11.69 -2.82
N PRO A 525 13.34 -11.46 -3.83
CA PRO A 525 11.88 -11.55 -3.63
C PRO A 525 11.43 -13.00 -3.42
N LEU A 526 10.69 -13.26 -2.33
CA LEU A 526 10.13 -14.58 -2.01
C LEU A 526 8.66 -14.72 -2.43
N ALA A 527 7.84 -13.71 -2.13
CA ALA A 527 6.38 -13.80 -2.23
C ALA A 527 5.75 -12.45 -2.54
N GLN A 528 4.57 -12.49 -3.16
CA GLN A 528 3.70 -11.34 -3.37
C GLN A 528 2.24 -11.81 -3.31
N THR A 529 1.35 -10.99 -2.76
CA THR A 529 -0.10 -11.29 -2.73
C THR A 529 -0.72 -11.15 -4.12
N VAL A 530 -1.88 -11.78 -4.35
CA VAL A 530 -2.59 -11.78 -5.66
C VAL A 530 -2.89 -10.37 -6.21
N GLU A 531 -2.93 -9.35 -5.34
CA GLU A 531 -3.19 -7.95 -5.70
C GLU A 531 -1.97 -7.03 -5.45
N ASN A 532 -0.77 -7.60 -5.36
CA ASN A 532 0.55 -6.95 -5.23
C ASN A 532 0.82 -6.04 -4.01
N GLU A 533 -0.17 -5.77 -3.16
CA GLU A 533 -0.07 -4.85 -2.02
C GLU A 533 0.89 -5.24 -0.89
N GLU A 534 1.14 -6.54 -0.70
CA GLU A 534 2.09 -7.05 0.29
C GLU A 534 3.08 -7.96 -0.43
N PHE A 535 4.37 -7.76 -0.17
CA PHE A 535 5.43 -8.61 -0.69
C PHE A 535 6.47 -8.90 0.39
N LEU A 536 7.06 -10.09 0.28
CA LEU A 536 8.03 -10.67 1.22
C LEU A 536 9.36 -10.87 0.49
N GLU A 537 10.44 -10.38 1.08
CA GLU A 537 11.79 -10.36 0.52
C GLU A 537 12.79 -10.89 1.54
N VAL A 538 13.91 -11.45 1.08
CA VAL A 538 15.10 -11.65 1.91
C VAL A 538 16.16 -10.66 1.45
N ILE A 539 16.68 -9.88 2.40
CA ILE A 539 17.87 -9.06 2.17
C ILE A 539 19.07 -9.84 2.69
N ARG A 540 20.08 -10.05 1.83
CA ARG A 540 21.44 -10.42 2.23
C ARG A 540 22.28 -9.15 2.32
N LEU A 541 22.88 -8.94 3.48
CA LEU A 541 23.82 -7.87 3.79
C LEU A 541 25.19 -8.52 3.98
N GLU A 542 26.12 -8.22 3.08
CA GLU A 542 27.44 -8.86 3.04
C GLU A 542 28.31 -8.38 4.20
N GLY A 543 28.96 -9.30 4.93
CA GLY A 543 29.73 -8.97 6.13
C GLY A 543 31.24 -8.87 5.87
N HIS A 544 31.85 -7.70 6.08
CA HIS A 544 33.31 -7.55 6.06
C HIS A 544 33.91 -7.82 7.45
N GLY A 545 34.70 -8.89 7.57
CA GLY A 545 35.48 -9.20 8.77
C GLY A 545 36.70 -8.28 8.91
N PHE A 546 36.92 -7.73 10.11
CA PHE A 546 37.99 -6.78 10.42
C PHE A 546 39.06 -7.37 11.38
N SER A 547 39.36 -8.66 11.28
CA SER A 547 40.53 -9.30 11.92
C SER A 547 40.90 -10.63 11.26
N GLN A 548 42.14 -11.08 11.48
CA GLN A 548 42.75 -12.21 10.76
C GLN A 548 42.14 -13.59 11.09
N ASP A 549 41.46 -13.72 12.23
CA ASP A 549 40.79 -14.95 12.68
C ASP A 549 39.25 -14.90 12.56
N ASP A 550 38.67 -13.74 12.20
CA ASP A 550 37.21 -13.53 12.27
C ASP A 550 36.56 -13.75 10.90
N VAL A 551 35.80 -14.83 10.77
CA VAL A 551 35.18 -15.23 9.49
C VAL A 551 34.07 -14.24 9.12
N ALA A 552 34.28 -13.53 8.01
CA ALA A 552 33.27 -12.76 7.30
C ALA A 552 31.97 -13.58 7.14
N ARG A 553 30.89 -13.14 7.81
CA ARG A 553 29.58 -13.79 7.82
C ARG A 553 28.50 -12.81 7.44
N ASP A 554 27.65 -13.23 6.52
CA ASP A 554 26.53 -12.41 6.07
C ASP A 554 25.42 -12.33 7.11
N MET A 555 24.63 -11.26 7.00
CA MET A 555 23.43 -11.00 7.75
C MET A 555 22.21 -11.12 6.82
N TYR A 556 21.24 -11.92 7.22
CA TYR A 556 20.02 -12.15 6.45
C TYR A 556 18.83 -11.55 7.20
N LEU A 557 18.06 -10.70 6.52
CA LEU A 557 16.83 -10.10 7.05
C LEU A 557 15.64 -10.57 6.21
N LEU A 558 14.61 -11.11 6.86
CA LEU A 558 13.31 -11.33 6.25
C LEU A 558 12.50 -10.04 6.34
N GLN A 559 12.05 -9.51 5.20
CA GLN A 559 11.40 -8.20 5.08
C GLN A 559 9.99 -8.33 4.47
N LEU A 560 9.00 -7.80 5.18
CA LEU A 560 7.64 -7.57 4.71
C LEU A 560 7.47 -6.09 4.35
N CYS A 561 7.05 -5.83 3.12
CA CYS A 561 6.71 -4.51 2.61
C CYS A 561 5.23 -4.42 2.28
N SER A 562 4.60 -3.26 2.53
CA SER A 562 3.25 -2.97 2.04
C SER A 562 3.03 -1.48 1.79
N GLY A 563 2.13 -1.15 0.85
CA GLY A 563 1.75 0.22 0.49
C GLY A 563 2.92 1.03 -0.10
N VAL A 564 3.73 0.40 -0.95
CA VAL A 564 4.97 0.97 -1.52
C VAL A 564 4.75 1.63 -2.90
N ASP A 565 3.72 1.20 -3.62
CA ASP A 565 3.24 1.85 -4.86
C ASP A 565 2.29 3.00 -4.50
N GLU A 566 2.47 4.17 -5.11
CA GLU A 566 1.58 5.33 -4.92
C GLU A 566 0.16 5.08 -5.43
N ASN A 567 0.00 4.12 -6.35
CA ASN A 567 -1.30 3.71 -6.89
C ASN A 567 -2.01 2.66 -6.01
N ALA A 568 -1.32 2.07 -5.03
CA ALA A 568 -1.89 1.05 -4.14
C ALA A 568 -2.74 1.71 -3.04
N VAL A 569 -4.07 1.69 -3.24
CA VAL A 569 -5.05 2.23 -2.29
C VAL A 569 -5.11 1.35 -1.04
N GLY A 570 -4.32 1.70 0.00
CA GLY A 570 -4.21 0.95 1.26
C GLY A 570 -4.29 1.85 2.51
N ALA A 571 -4.60 1.25 3.67
CA ALA A 571 -4.74 1.98 4.93
C ALA A 571 -3.43 2.55 5.50
N CYS A 572 -2.29 1.95 5.18
CA CYS A 572 -0.97 2.35 5.65
C CYS A 572 0.12 1.78 4.75
N SER A 573 1.27 2.46 4.74
CA SER A 573 2.52 1.94 4.19
C SER A 573 3.36 1.39 5.35
N GLN A 574 4.02 0.23 5.19
CA GLN A 574 4.87 -0.34 6.24
C GLN A 574 6.07 -1.11 5.69
N LEU A 575 7.17 -1.07 6.45
CA LEU A 575 8.44 -1.76 6.22
C LEU A 575 8.82 -2.47 7.51
N VAL A 576 8.60 -3.78 7.58
CA VAL A 576 8.82 -4.59 8.79
C VAL A 576 9.80 -5.71 8.46
N PHE A 577 10.91 -5.79 9.19
CA PHE A 577 11.94 -6.81 8.98
C PHE A 577 12.33 -7.52 10.27
N ALA A 578 12.81 -8.75 10.17
CA ALA A 578 13.38 -9.50 11.29
C ALA A 578 14.67 -10.22 10.83
N PRO A 579 15.69 -10.34 11.69
CA PRO A 579 16.84 -11.20 11.41
C PRO A 579 16.41 -12.66 11.26
N ILE A 580 17.05 -13.36 10.33
CA ILE A 580 16.89 -14.79 10.10
C ILE A 580 18.26 -15.47 9.96
N ASP A 581 18.31 -16.77 10.27
CA ASP A 581 19.48 -17.60 10.04
C ASP A 581 19.53 -18.14 8.60
N GLU A 582 20.71 -18.58 8.15
CA GLU A 582 20.95 -19.20 6.84
C GLU A 582 20.10 -20.45 6.61
N SER A 583 19.75 -21.19 7.66
CA SER A 583 18.80 -22.31 7.59
C SER A 583 17.38 -21.89 7.20
N PHE A 584 17.01 -20.62 7.47
CA PHE A 584 15.70 -20.01 7.23
C PHE A 584 14.52 -20.93 7.60
N ALA A 585 14.56 -21.59 8.75
CA ALA A 585 13.54 -22.57 9.15
C ALA A 585 12.14 -21.95 9.32
N ASP A 586 11.08 -22.67 8.95
CA ASP A 586 9.69 -22.15 8.95
C ASP A 586 9.22 -21.70 10.35
N ASP A 587 9.62 -22.42 11.39
CA ASP A 587 9.32 -22.11 12.80
C ASP A 587 10.33 -21.15 13.46
N ALA A 588 11.37 -20.70 12.75
CA ALA A 588 12.45 -19.89 13.33
C ALA A 588 11.92 -18.66 14.09
N PRO A 589 12.45 -18.34 15.28
CA PRO A 589 12.01 -17.19 16.08
C PRO A 589 12.30 -15.88 15.33
N LEU A 590 11.33 -14.98 15.27
CA LEU A 590 11.45 -13.67 14.63
C LEU A 590 11.39 -12.55 15.67
N LEU A 591 12.15 -11.48 15.45
CA LEU A 591 12.15 -10.26 16.25
C LEU A 591 11.82 -9.04 15.34
N PRO A 592 10.54 -8.82 14.98
CA PRO A 592 10.20 -7.83 13.97
C PRO A 592 10.46 -6.39 14.43
N SER A 593 11.09 -5.62 13.56
CA SER A 593 11.48 -4.21 13.73
C SER A 593 11.14 -3.42 12.46
N GLY A 594 11.10 -2.10 12.56
CA GLY A 594 10.94 -1.20 11.41
C GLY A 594 9.85 -0.13 11.60
N PHE A 595 9.09 0.12 10.54
CA PHE A 595 8.34 1.36 10.31
C PHE A 595 6.91 1.12 9.83
N ARG A 596 5.99 1.97 10.30
CA ARG A 596 4.62 2.09 9.77
C ARG A 596 4.26 3.55 9.61
N VAL A 597 3.74 3.93 8.44
CA VAL A 597 3.26 5.27 8.13
C VAL A 597 1.77 5.19 7.79
N ILE A 598 0.93 5.87 8.58
CA ILE A 598 -0.53 5.88 8.40
C ILE A 598 -0.97 7.29 8.02
N PRO A 599 -1.57 7.51 6.84
CA PRO A 599 -2.11 8.82 6.47
C PRO A 599 -3.29 9.20 7.36
N LEU A 600 -3.33 10.48 7.75
CA LEU A 600 -4.42 11.11 8.50
C LEU A 600 -5.24 11.94 7.51
N GLU A 601 -6.38 11.40 7.08
CA GLU A 601 -7.30 12.12 6.20
C GLU A 601 -7.87 13.35 6.91
N SER A 602 -7.75 14.53 6.28
CA SER A 602 -8.50 15.71 6.72
C SER A 602 -9.98 15.54 6.37
N LYS A 603 -10.87 15.79 7.33
CA LYS A 603 -12.32 15.90 7.07
C LYS A 603 -12.54 16.93 5.97
N THR A 604 -12.93 16.46 4.79
CA THR A 604 -13.12 17.30 3.61
C THR A 604 -14.59 17.71 3.58
N GLU A 605 -14.87 18.92 4.03
CA GLU A 605 -16.24 19.42 4.10
C GLU A 605 -16.84 19.68 2.70
N ALA A 606 -18.10 19.26 2.54
CA ALA A 606 -19.15 19.82 1.67
C ALA A 606 -18.95 19.96 0.14
N HIS A 607 -17.76 19.85 -0.46
CA HIS A 607 -17.55 20.24 -1.87
C HIS A 607 -17.59 19.13 -2.93
N ALA A 608 -17.72 17.86 -2.55
CA ALA A 608 -17.86 16.76 -3.52
C ALA A 608 -19.31 16.59 -4.02
N ALA A 609 -20.30 16.54 -3.11
CA ALA A 609 -21.70 16.27 -3.44
C ALA A 609 -22.32 17.34 -4.36
N ALA A 610 -21.96 18.61 -4.19
CA ALA A 610 -22.45 19.72 -5.00
C ALA A 610 -22.18 19.55 -6.51
N ARG A 611 -21.01 19.00 -6.89
CA ARG A 611 -20.64 18.82 -8.30
C ARG A 611 -21.54 17.83 -9.05
N THR A 612 -22.21 16.92 -8.33
CA THR A 612 -23.11 15.94 -8.94
C THR A 612 -24.49 16.56 -9.25
N LEU A 613 -24.94 17.53 -8.44
CA LEU A 613 -26.13 18.33 -8.78
C LEU A 613 -25.85 19.29 -9.94
N ASP A 614 -24.66 19.90 -9.99
CA ASP A 614 -24.31 20.89 -11.01
C ASP A 614 -24.07 20.29 -12.41
N LEU A 615 -23.96 18.97 -12.50
CA LEU A 615 -24.01 18.22 -13.77
C LEU A 615 -25.43 17.94 -14.25
N ALA A 616 -26.44 18.05 -13.38
CA ALA A 616 -27.86 17.90 -13.74
C ALA A 616 -28.49 19.23 -14.19
N SER A 617 -28.03 20.37 -13.64
CA SER A 617 -28.40 21.72 -14.10
C SER A 617 -27.86 22.03 -15.50
N ALA A 618 -26.70 21.48 -15.85
CA ALA A 618 -26.02 21.71 -17.13
C ALA A 618 -26.65 21.02 -18.36
N LEU A 619 -27.84 20.42 -18.25
CA LEU A 619 -28.54 19.72 -19.34
C LEU A 619 -29.69 20.51 -19.98
N GLU A 620 -29.97 21.74 -19.55
CA GLU A 620 -30.95 22.61 -20.23
C GLU A 620 -30.35 23.32 -21.45
N VAL A 621 -31.16 23.47 -22.51
CA VAL A 621 -30.69 23.79 -23.87
C VAL A 621 -30.42 25.28 -24.05
N GLY A 622 -29.14 25.65 -24.24
CA GLY A 622 -28.71 27.04 -24.50
C GLY A 622 -27.58 27.15 -25.54
N SER A 623 -27.80 27.92 -26.60
CA SER A 623 -26.85 28.08 -27.72
C SER A 623 -25.68 29.02 -27.41
N GLY A 624 -24.43 28.58 -27.67
CA GLY A 624 -23.40 29.46 -28.23
C GLY A 624 -21.98 29.40 -27.65
N GLY A 625 -21.08 28.72 -28.37
CA GLY A 625 -19.72 29.20 -28.66
C GLY A 625 -18.59 29.08 -27.60
N VAL A 626 -17.41 28.67 -28.10
CA VAL A 626 -16.06 28.70 -27.48
C VAL A 626 -15.68 27.51 -26.59
N THR A 627 -14.88 26.60 -27.17
CA THR A 627 -14.18 25.52 -26.48
C THR A 627 -12.87 26.01 -25.84
N ARG A 628 -12.69 25.75 -24.55
CA ARG A 628 -11.37 25.74 -23.88
C ARG A 628 -11.20 24.38 -23.16
N PRO A 629 -10.08 23.67 -23.30
CA PRO A 629 -9.84 22.46 -22.53
C PRO A 629 -9.55 22.83 -21.06
N ALA A 630 -10.34 22.30 -20.13
CA ALA A 630 -10.08 22.44 -18.71
C ALA A 630 -9.04 21.40 -18.25
N THR A 631 -7.87 21.86 -17.83
CA THR A 631 -6.83 21.00 -17.24
C THR A 631 -7.17 20.64 -15.79
N GLU A 632 -8.07 19.67 -15.60
CA GLU A 632 -8.30 19.07 -14.28
C GLU A 632 -7.10 18.21 -13.87
N GLY A 633 -6.43 18.59 -12.78
CA GLY A 633 -5.30 17.82 -12.23
C GLY A 633 -4.59 18.42 -11.00
N ALA A 634 -4.69 19.73 -10.79
CA ALA A 634 -3.81 20.45 -9.83
C ALA A 634 -4.45 20.88 -8.48
N SER A 635 -5.68 20.45 -8.14
CA SER A 635 -6.46 21.07 -7.03
C SER A 635 -6.57 20.29 -5.72
N ASN A 636 -6.01 19.07 -5.60
CA ASN A 636 -6.29 18.16 -4.47
C ASN A 636 -5.13 17.97 -3.46
N MET A 637 -4.13 18.87 -3.45
CA MET A 637 -3.01 18.83 -2.49
C MET A 637 -3.38 19.39 -1.09
N SER A 638 -4.44 18.84 -0.49
CA SER A 638 -4.90 19.21 0.85
C SER A 638 -4.06 18.57 1.96
N ASN A 639 -3.21 19.36 2.63
CA ASN A 639 -2.68 19.13 3.99
C ASN A 639 -2.41 17.66 4.43
N LEU A 640 -1.71 16.85 3.62
CA LEU A 640 -1.44 15.43 3.93
C LEU A 640 -0.65 15.29 5.25
N ARG A 641 -1.33 14.95 6.35
CA ARG A 641 -0.68 14.56 7.61
C ARG A 641 -0.54 13.04 7.64
N SER A 642 0.48 12.53 8.32
CA SER A 642 0.67 11.09 8.54
C SER A 642 1.24 10.84 9.93
N VAL A 643 0.92 9.71 10.56
CA VAL A 643 1.63 9.23 11.76
C VAL A 643 2.67 8.21 11.32
N LEU A 644 3.92 8.47 11.66
CA LEU A 644 5.01 7.51 11.58
C LEU A 644 5.17 6.85 12.96
N THR A 645 5.08 5.54 13.02
CA THR A 645 5.41 4.72 14.20
C THR A 645 6.62 3.85 13.88
N ILE A 646 7.55 3.80 14.83
CA ILE A 646 8.84 3.10 14.76
C ILE A 646 8.93 2.16 15.95
N ALA A 647 9.35 0.91 15.73
CA ALA A 647 9.69 -0.02 16.81
C ALA A 647 10.89 -0.89 16.41
N PHE A 648 11.84 -1.06 17.32
CA PHE A 648 13.02 -1.92 17.16
C PHE A 648 13.17 -2.85 18.36
N GLN A 649 13.45 -4.12 18.09
CA GLN A 649 13.63 -5.15 19.10
C GLN A 649 15.10 -5.62 19.17
N PHE A 650 15.55 -5.84 20.41
CA PHE A 650 16.90 -6.24 20.76
C PHE A 650 16.84 -7.31 21.85
N THR A 651 17.70 -8.32 21.83
CA THR A 651 17.83 -9.28 22.94
C THR A 651 18.96 -8.89 23.88
N TYR A 652 18.69 -8.88 25.19
CA TYR A 652 19.66 -8.49 26.22
C TYR A 652 19.97 -9.66 27.16
N GLU A 653 21.22 -9.76 27.61
CA GLU A 653 21.57 -10.52 28.81
C GLU A 653 21.31 -9.67 30.06
N ASN A 654 20.88 -10.29 31.16
CA ASN A 654 20.46 -9.55 32.37
C ASN A 654 21.50 -8.52 32.87
N HIS A 655 22.81 -8.83 32.80
CA HIS A 655 23.90 -7.94 33.23
C HIS A 655 24.10 -6.70 32.33
N PHE A 656 23.61 -6.74 31.10
CA PHE A 656 23.75 -5.64 30.12
C PHE A 656 22.43 -4.88 29.87
N ARG A 657 21.36 -5.19 30.61
CA ARG A 657 19.99 -4.66 30.41
C ARG A 657 19.95 -3.13 30.31
N GLU A 658 20.58 -2.42 31.24
CA GLU A 658 20.55 -0.95 31.30
C GLU A 658 21.40 -0.30 30.20
N ASN A 659 22.59 -0.85 29.95
CA ASN A 659 23.46 -0.43 28.84
C ASN A 659 22.77 -0.61 27.49
N MET A 660 22.03 -1.70 27.31
CA MET A 660 21.23 -1.92 26.09
C MET A 660 20.01 -1.01 26.00
N ALA A 661 19.35 -0.70 27.12
CA ALA A 661 18.28 0.30 27.13
C ALA A 661 18.79 1.67 26.70
N ALA A 662 19.98 2.08 27.17
CA ALA A 662 20.63 3.32 26.72
C ALA A 662 20.97 3.29 25.21
N MET A 663 21.63 2.22 24.75
CA MET A 663 22.00 2.03 23.34
C MET A 663 20.76 2.03 22.43
N ALA A 664 19.70 1.29 22.79
CA ALA A 664 18.47 1.21 22.01
C ALA A 664 17.71 2.55 21.96
N ARG A 665 17.68 3.33 23.06
CA ARG A 665 17.17 4.71 23.02
C ARG A 665 17.98 5.58 22.05
N GLN A 666 19.31 5.51 22.11
CA GLN A 666 20.19 6.31 21.25
C GLN A 666 20.05 5.92 19.76
N TYR A 667 19.99 4.62 19.45
CA TYR A 667 19.76 4.13 18.09
C TYR A 667 18.40 4.60 17.56
N VAL A 668 17.30 4.41 18.30
CA VAL A 668 15.98 4.89 17.84
C VAL A 668 15.93 6.41 17.71
N ARG A 669 16.61 7.19 18.55
CA ARG A 669 16.76 8.65 18.36
C ARG A 669 17.54 9.01 17.08
N SER A 670 18.60 8.27 16.74
CA SER A 670 19.37 8.45 15.50
C SER A 670 18.56 8.11 14.25
N VAL A 671 17.80 7.00 14.30
CA VAL A 671 16.84 6.62 13.25
C VAL A 671 15.75 7.70 13.12
N VAL A 672 15.13 8.13 14.22
CA VAL A 672 14.14 9.23 14.25
C VAL A 672 14.67 10.49 13.55
N ALA A 673 15.87 10.96 13.91
CA ALA A 673 16.46 12.14 13.30
C ALA A 673 16.76 11.96 11.81
N SER A 674 17.21 10.77 11.39
CA SER A 674 17.51 10.48 9.97
C SER A 674 16.25 10.34 9.13
N VAL A 675 15.22 9.65 9.63
CA VAL A 675 13.90 9.57 8.98
C VAL A 675 13.23 10.96 8.93
N GLN A 676 13.44 11.83 9.93
CA GLN A 676 12.98 13.23 9.87
C GLN A 676 13.69 14.04 8.78
N ARG A 677 15.02 13.91 8.61
CA ARG A 677 15.75 14.54 7.50
C ARG A 677 15.21 14.09 6.15
N VAL A 678 15.03 12.78 5.95
CA VAL A 678 14.44 12.19 4.74
C VAL A 678 13.02 12.74 4.52
N ALA A 679 12.17 12.71 5.55
CA ALA A 679 10.79 13.19 5.49
C ALA A 679 10.68 14.67 5.12
N MET A 680 11.63 15.52 5.53
CA MET A 680 11.71 16.91 5.10
C MET A 680 12.13 17.04 3.63
N ALA A 681 13.06 16.20 3.14
CA ALA A 681 13.54 16.23 1.76
C ALA A 681 12.48 15.72 0.75
N ILE A 682 11.70 14.69 1.09
CA ILE A 682 10.63 14.14 0.22
C ILE A 682 9.29 14.86 0.38
N SER A 683 9.21 15.92 1.19
CA SER A 683 7.96 16.66 1.42
C SER A 683 7.61 17.52 0.21
N PRO A 684 6.44 17.34 -0.45
CA PRO A 684 6.01 18.21 -1.54
C PRO A 684 5.93 19.65 -1.04
N SER A 685 6.87 20.45 -1.51
CA SER A 685 7.20 21.72 -0.87
C SER A 685 6.04 22.71 -1.00
N ARG A 686 5.66 23.38 0.10
CA ARG A 686 4.65 24.46 0.07
C ARG A 686 5.22 25.76 -0.52
N ILE A 687 5.74 25.68 -1.74
CA ILE A 687 6.13 26.82 -2.59
C ILE A 687 4.87 27.42 -3.26
N GLY A 688 3.80 27.55 -2.47
CA GLY A 688 2.64 28.39 -2.75
C GLY A 688 2.44 29.49 -1.68
N SER A 689 3.23 29.48 -0.59
CA SER A 689 3.14 30.53 0.44
C SER A 689 4.39 30.68 1.33
N LEU A 690 5.08 29.59 1.70
CA LEU A 690 6.18 29.66 2.69
C LEU A 690 7.58 29.35 2.13
N GLY A 691 7.70 28.46 1.13
CA GLY A 691 9.00 28.18 0.50
C GLY A 691 9.61 29.40 -0.22
N SER A 692 8.77 30.39 -0.55
CA SER A 692 9.15 31.67 -1.18
C SER A 692 10.06 32.57 -0.34
N LYS A 693 10.53 32.16 0.86
CA LYS A 693 11.34 33.00 1.76
C LYS A 693 12.82 32.65 1.87
N HIS A 694 13.27 31.45 1.45
CA HIS A 694 14.67 31.04 1.60
C HIS A 694 15.58 31.34 0.39
N LEU A 695 15.00 31.56 -0.79
CA LEU A 695 15.74 32.00 -1.99
C LEU A 695 15.17 33.29 -2.59
N THR A 696 13.88 33.32 -2.94
CA THR A 696 13.17 34.50 -3.48
C THR A 696 12.92 35.58 -2.43
N GLY A 697 14.00 36.11 -1.87
CA GLY A 697 14.06 37.05 -0.74
C GLY A 697 15.37 37.01 0.04
N SER A 698 16.29 36.05 -0.23
CA SER A 698 17.64 36.08 0.33
C SER A 698 18.54 36.98 -0.52
N PRO A 699 19.34 37.90 0.09
CA PRO A 699 20.19 38.81 -0.67
C PRO A 699 21.28 38.07 -1.46
N GLU A 700 21.74 36.93 -0.94
CA GLU A 700 22.76 36.07 -1.56
C GLU A 700 22.23 35.41 -2.84
N GLY A 701 21.06 34.75 -2.79
CA GLY A 701 20.46 34.11 -3.97
C GLY A 701 20.06 35.12 -5.04
N LEU A 702 19.57 36.29 -4.63
CA LEU A 702 19.26 37.42 -5.50
C LEU A 702 20.51 37.93 -6.24
N THR A 703 21.64 38.00 -5.53
CA THR A 703 22.92 38.48 -6.05
C THR A 703 23.55 37.45 -6.99
N LEU A 704 23.55 36.17 -6.63
CA LEU A 704 24.00 35.08 -7.50
C LEU A 704 23.21 35.02 -8.81
N ALA A 705 21.88 35.21 -8.78
CA ALA A 705 21.07 35.26 -10.00
C ALA A 705 21.43 36.42 -10.94
N ARG A 706 21.78 37.59 -10.38
CA ARG A 706 22.32 38.72 -11.16
C ARG A 706 23.67 38.37 -11.77
N TRP A 707 24.60 37.80 -11.00
CA TRP A 707 25.92 37.41 -11.47
C TRP A 707 25.87 36.38 -12.60
N ILE A 708 25.08 35.31 -12.45
CA ILE A 708 24.88 34.27 -13.48
C ILE A 708 24.41 34.93 -14.80
N SER A 709 23.38 35.77 -14.71
CA SER A 709 22.74 36.41 -15.88
C SER A 709 23.62 37.47 -16.54
N ARG A 710 24.27 38.34 -15.75
CA ARG A 710 25.20 39.37 -16.23
C ARG A 710 26.43 38.74 -16.88
N SER A 711 26.98 37.69 -16.28
CA SER A 711 28.17 37.00 -16.82
C SER A 711 27.84 36.21 -18.09
N TYR A 712 26.64 35.62 -18.19
CA TYR A 712 26.17 35.00 -19.43
C TYR A 712 26.12 36.03 -20.57
N LYS A 713 25.50 37.20 -20.33
CA LYS A 713 25.44 38.30 -21.32
C LYS A 713 26.84 38.83 -21.68
N PHE A 714 27.70 39.00 -20.68
CA PHE A 714 29.06 39.51 -20.86
C PHE A 714 29.96 38.58 -21.70
N HIS A 715 29.85 37.26 -21.52
CA HIS A 715 30.66 36.30 -22.25
C HIS A 715 30.06 35.86 -23.59
N THR A 716 28.74 35.64 -23.66
CA THR A 716 28.09 35.12 -24.89
C THR A 716 27.58 36.22 -25.83
N GLY A 717 27.40 37.45 -25.33
CA GLY A 717 26.72 38.54 -26.05
C GLY A 717 25.20 38.40 -26.14
N ALA A 718 24.60 37.33 -25.61
CA ALA A 718 23.16 37.07 -25.63
C ALA A 718 22.53 37.24 -24.23
N ASP A 719 21.29 37.71 -24.17
CA ASP A 719 20.52 37.70 -22.92
C ASP A 719 20.01 36.29 -22.60
N LEU A 720 20.17 35.86 -21.35
CA LEU A 720 19.70 34.56 -20.86
C LEU A 720 18.16 34.47 -20.87
N PHE A 721 17.49 35.59 -20.64
CA PHE A 721 16.03 35.72 -20.67
C PHE A 721 15.59 36.56 -21.86
N ARG A 722 14.55 36.13 -22.58
CA ARG A 722 13.89 36.95 -23.60
C ARG A 722 13.10 38.08 -22.92
N SER A 723 13.48 39.31 -23.19
CA SER A 723 12.65 40.49 -22.92
C SER A 723 11.66 40.70 -24.07
N GLU A 724 10.36 40.67 -23.79
CA GLU A 724 9.39 41.42 -24.59
C GLU A 724 9.62 42.94 -24.35
N PRO A 725 9.30 43.84 -25.29
CA PRO A 725 9.90 45.18 -25.29
C PRO A 725 9.38 46.21 -24.27
N ASP A 726 8.22 45.97 -23.64
CA ASP A 726 7.41 47.03 -23.03
C ASP A 726 7.31 47.03 -21.48
N ASP A 727 7.91 46.07 -20.77
CA ASP A 727 7.88 46.01 -19.28
C ASP A 727 9.19 46.51 -18.64
N GLU A 728 9.15 47.64 -17.92
CA GLU A 728 10.27 48.07 -17.08
C GLU A 728 10.45 47.15 -15.85
N PRO A 729 11.69 46.77 -15.49
CA PRO A 729 11.95 45.76 -14.46
C PRO A 729 11.79 46.29 -13.03
N GLN A 730 10.57 46.29 -12.50
CA GLN A 730 10.35 46.45 -11.06
C GLN A 730 10.87 45.23 -10.28
N ALA A 731 11.78 45.50 -9.34
CA ALA A 731 12.35 44.60 -8.33
C ALA A 731 13.08 43.34 -8.85
N GLY A 732 14.29 43.11 -8.30
CA GLY A 732 15.13 41.97 -8.67
C GLY A 732 14.56 40.59 -8.34
N ASP A 733 13.51 40.50 -7.52
CA ASP A 733 12.78 39.24 -7.23
C ASP A 733 12.18 38.61 -8.49
N SER A 734 11.98 39.38 -9.56
CA SER A 734 11.63 38.88 -10.89
C SER A 734 12.74 37.99 -11.48
N LEU A 735 14.00 38.44 -11.40
CA LEU A 735 15.15 37.78 -12.04
C LEU A 735 15.45 36.40 -11.44
N LEU A 736 15.39 36.27 -10.10
CA LEU A 736 15.59 34.97 -9.45
C LEU A 736 14.42 34.01 -9.71
N LYS A 737 13.19 34.51 -9.86
CA LYS A 737 12.04 33.69 -10.30
C LYS A 737 12.20 33.22 -11.74
N LEU A 738 12.67 34.10 -12.64
CA LEU A 738 12.98 33.75 -14.04
C LEU A 738 14.09 32.70 -14.14
N LEU A 739 15.15 32.81 -13.34
CA LEU A 739 16.23 31.82 -13.30
C LEU A 739 15.77 30.47 -12.73
N TRP A 740 14.97 30.48 -11.66
CA TRP A 740 14.50 29.25 -11.00
C TRP A 740 13.59 28.40 -11.91
N HIS A 741 12.72 29.05 -12.67
CA HIS A 741 11.75 28.39 -13.57
C HIS A 741 12.23 28.35 -15.03
N TYR A 742 13.53 28.56 -15.29
CA TYR A 742 14.09 28.44 -16.62
C TYR A 742 14.01 26.97 -17.10
N PRO A 743 13.62 26.70 -18.37
CA PRO A 743 13.33 25.34 -18.83
C PRO A 743 14.58 24.45 -18.95
N ASP A 744 15.71 25.02 -19.37
CA ASP A 744 16.97 24.29 -19.42
C ASP A 744 17.59 24.13 -18.03
N ALA A 745 18.27 23.02 -17.80
CA ALA A 745 18.88 22.69 -16.52
C ALA A 745 20.15 23.54 -16.29
N ILE A 746 20.10 24.49 -15.35
CA ILE A 746 21.20 25.40 -15.00
C ILE A 746 21.77 25.01 -13.64
N MET A 747 23.09 24.81 -13.56
CA MET A 747 23.83 24.43 -12.36
C MET A 747 25.10 25.28 -12.21
N CYS A 748 25.56 25.51 -10.97
CA CYS A 748 26.81 26.21 -10.69
C CYS A 748 27.75 25.35 -9.83
N CYS A 749 29.02 25.22 -10.22
CA CYS A 749 30.05 24.54 -9.44
C CYS A 749 31.24 25.43 -9.08
N THR A 750 31.85 25.14 -7.93
CA THR A 750 33.03 25.86 -7.43
C THR A 750 34.29 25.59 -8.26
N ILE A 751 35.13 26.62 -8.44
CA ILE A 751 36.43 26.52 -9.11
C ILE A 751 37.48 26.09 -8.07
N LYS A 752 37.48 24.79 -7.74
CA LYS A 752 38.40 24.17 -6.77
C LYS A 752 38.92 22.84 -7.32
N SER A 753 39.96 22.28 -6.67
CA SER A 753 40.53 20.97 -7.02
C SER A 753 39.52 19.81 -6.96
N SER A 754 38.46 19.98 -6.17
CA SER A 754 37.22 19.19 -6.23
C SER A 754 36.04 20.14 -6.48
N PRO A 755 35.44 20.16 -7.69
CA PRO A 755 34.31 21.03 -7.99
C PRO A 755 33.03 20.49 -7.35
N VAL A 756 32.54 21.21 -6.33
CA VAL A 756 31.25 20.96 -5.66
C VAL A 756 30.19 21.91 -6.22
N PHE A 757 28.98 21.41 -6.46
CA PHE A 757 27.85 22.22 -6.90
C PHE A 757 27.25 23.03 -5.75
N THR A 758 26.98 24.31 -5.99
CA THR A 758 26.46 25.27 -4.99
C THR A 758 25.06 25.77 -5.29
N PHE A 759 24.60 25.63 -6.54
CA PHE A 759 23.27 26.04 -6.97
C PHE A 759 22.80 25.19 -8.17
N ALA A 760 21.49 24.94 -8.24
CA ALA A 760 20.80 24.49 -9.44
C ALA A 760 19.40 25.13 -9.49
N ASN A 761 18.87 25.34 -10.69
CA ASN A 761 17.46 25.72 -10.89
C ASN A 761 16.54 24.48 -10.81
N GLN A 762 15.22 24.69 -10.97
CA GLN A 762 14.25 23.59 -10.89
C GLN A 762 14.57 22.47 -11.89
N ALA A 763 14.77 22.81 -13.17
CA ALA A 763 15.11 21.84 -14.21
C ALA A 763 16.42 21.07 -13.93
N GLY A 764 17.41 21.71 -13.31
CA GLY A 764 18.66 21.04 -12.90
C GLY A 764 18.47 20.08 -11.73
N LEU A 765 17.62 20.40 -10.76
CA LEU A 765 17.26 19.49 -9.67
C LEU A 765 16.43 18.30 -10.20
N ASP A 766 15.51 18.57 -11.12
CA ASP A 766 14.67 17.55 -11.76
C ASP A 766 15.52 16.58 -12.62
N MET A 767 16.45 17.10 -13.44
CA MET A 767 17.36 16.27 -14.27
C MET A 767 18.25 15.33 -13.44
N LEU A 768 18.65 15.76 -12.24
CA LEU A 768 19.46 14.94 -11.32
C LEU A 768 18.63 14.13 -10.33
N GLU A 769 17.30 14.25 -10.34
CA GLU A 769 16.39 13.67 -9.34
C GLU A 769 16.88 13.98 -7.89
N THR A 770 17.25 15.24 -7.61
CA THR A 770 17.94 15.63 -6.35
C THR A 770 17.35 16.90 -5.70
N THR A 771 17.88 17.27 -4.53
CA THR A 771 17.53 18.52 -3.81
C THR A 771 18.72 19.46 -3.70
N LEU A 772 18.48 20.76 -3.50
CA LEU A 772 19.53 21.77 -3.35
C LEU A 772 20.51 21.50 -2.19
N ILE A 773 20.10 20.71 -1.19
CA ILE A 773 20.95 20.28 -0.07
C ILE A 773 21.85 19.12 -0.52
N ALA A 774 21.27 18.04 -1.05
CA ALA A 774 21.98 16.85 -1.53
C ALA A 774 22.82 17.10 -2.80
N LEU A 775 22.60 18.24 -3.49
CA LEU A 775 23.39 18.69 -4.64
C LEU A 775 24.89 18.80 -4.32
N GLN A 776 25.26 19.06 -3.06
CA GLN A 776 26.66 19.18 -2.64
C GLN A 776 27.41 17.82 -2.62
N ASP A 777 26.67 16.71 -2.51
CA ASP A 777 27.21 15.33 -2.51
C ASP A 777 27.33 14.74 -3.94
N ILE A 778 26.95 15.51 -4.96
CA ILE A 778 27.09 15.16 -6.37
C ILE A 778 28.40 15.78 -6.90
N THR A 779 29.31 14.94 -7.35
CA THR A 779 30.54 15.38 -8.02
C THR A 779 30.27 15.64 -9.51
N LEU A 780 31.00 16.58 -10.12
CA LEU A 780 30.98 16.81 -11.57
C LEU A 780 31.24 15.52 -12.38
N GLU A 781 31.96 14.57 -11.78
CA GLU A 781 32.27 13.25 -12.36
C GLU A 781 31.06 12.33 -12.58
N LYS A 782 29.97 12.52 -11.83
CA LYS A 782 28.71 11.77 -12.01
C LYS A 782 27.81 12.37 -13.10
N ILE A 783 28.00 13.65 -13.42
CA ILE A 783 27.16 14.39 -14.39
C ILE A 783 27.78 14.37 -15.78
N LEU A 784 29.09 14.59 -15.90
CA LEU A 784 29.79 14.49 -17.18
C LEU A 784 30.33 13.08 -17.38
N ASP A 785 30.01 12.48 -18.53
CA ASP A 785 30.51 11.15 -18.92
C ASP A 785 32.02 11.16 -19.24
N ASP A 786 32.58 9.97 -19.48
CA ASP A 786 33.98 9.78 -19.81
C ASP A 786 34.47 10.57 -21.03
N ASN A 787 33.57 10.95 -21.94
CA ASN A 787 33.86 11.82 -23.07
C ASN A 787 33.74 13.31 -22.66
N GLY A 788 32.63 13.71 -22.06
CA GLY A 788 32.37 15.08 -21.59
C GLY A 788 33.43 15.59 -20.62
N ARG A 789 33.95 14.75 -19.71
CA ARG A 789 35.06 15.12 -18.81
C ARG A 789 36.35 15.40 -19.57
N LYS A 790 36.68 14.61 -20.61
CA LYS A 790 37.86 14.84 -21.44
C LYS A 790 37.75 16.14 -22.22
N VAL A 791 36.60 16.41 -22.84
CA VAL A 791 36.35 17.68 -23.56
C VAL A 791 36.38 18.86 -22.59
N PHE A 792 35.75 18.76 -21.42
CA PHE A 792 35.81 19.81 -20.40
C PHE A 792 37.24 20.10 -19.96
N CYS A 793 38.07 19.07 -19.69
CA CYS A 793 39.48 19.27 -19.36
C CYS A 793 40.30 19.93 -20.49
N THR A 794 40.03 19.63 -21.77
CA THR A 794 40.72 20.29 -22.90
C THR A 794 40.24 21.72 -23.13
N GLU A 795 38.94 22.00 -22.92
CA GLU A 795 38.37 23.34 -23.09
C GLU A 795 38.53 24.21 -21.84
N PHE A 796 38.87 23.67 -20.67
CA PHE A 796 38.99 24.40 -19.41
C PHE A 796 39.93 25.61 -19.52
N SER A 797 41.08 25.47 -20.18
CA SER A 797 41.99 26.60 -20.41
C SER A 797 41.39 27.70 -21.28
N LYS A 798 40.50 27.34 -22.23
CA LYS A 798 39.76 28.31 -23.06
C LYS A 798 38.63 28.96 -22.25
N ILE A 799 37.85 28.21 -21.49
CA ILE A 799 36.85 28.76 -20.54
C ILE A 799 37.53 29.76 -19.60
N MET A 800 38.73 29.43 -19.10
CA MET A 800 39.50 30.31 -18.21
C MET A 800 40.10 31.55 -18.89
N GLN A 801 40.20 31.61 -20.23
CA GLN A 801 40.71 32.76 -20.99
C GLN A 801 39.60 33.58 -21.69
N GLN A 802 38.62 32.92 -22.29
CA GLN A 802 37.53 33.49 -23.10
C GLN A 802 36.23 33.66 -22.30
N GLY A 803 36.13 33.03 -21.12
CA GLY A 803 35.00 33.17 -20.20
C GLY A 803 33.86 32.17 -20.43
N PHE A 804 33.79 31.51 -21.58
CA PHE A 804 32.80 30.47 -21.89
C PHE A 804 33.30 29.44 -22.90
N ALA A 805 32.60 28.32 -23.03
CA ALA A 805 32.74 27.34 -24.11
C ALA A 805 31.45 26.52 -24.31
N TYR A 806 31.36 25.84 -25.45
CA TYR A 806 30.33 24.85 -25.75
C TYR A 806 30.91 23.45 -25.65
N LEU A 807 30.27 22.57 -24.88
CA LEU A 807 30.57 21.14 -24.80
C LEU A 807 29.53 20.35 -25.61
N PRO A 808 29.91 19.23 -26.25
CA PRO A 808 28.97 18.39 -26.98
C PRO A 808 27.96 17.70 -26.05
N GLY A 809 26.85 17.25 -26.63
CA GLY A 809 25.86 16.41 -25.96
C GLY A 809 26.43 15.09 -25.42
N GLY A 810 25.70 14.50 -24.47
CA GLY A 810 26.14 13.34 -23.70
C GLY A 810 25.00 12.78 -22.85
N VAL A 811 25.37 11.98 -21.84
CA VAL A 811 24.44 11.37 -20.88
C VAL A 811 24.97 11.56 -19.47
N CYS A 812 24.14 12.11 -18.59
CA CYS A 812 24.38 12.14 -17.15
C CYS A 812 23.61 11.00 -16.45
N LEU A 813 24.03 10.65 -15.23
CA LEU A 813 23.24 9.79 -14.34
C LEU A 813 22.64 10.65 -13.22
N SER A 814 21.35 10.46 -12.95
CA SER A 814 20.66 11.04 -11.80
C SER A 814 21.16 10.44 -10.48
N SER A 815 20.78 11.04 -9.35
CA SER A 815 21.00 10.50 -8.01
C SER A 815 20.44 9.07 -7.86
N MET A 816 19.34 8.77 -8.56
CA MET A 816 18.64 7.49 -8.57
C MET A 816 19.20 6.51 -9.61
N GLY A 817 20.31 6.86 -10.29
CA GLY A 817 20.97 6.04 -11.30
C GLY A 817 20.26 5.99 -12.66
N ARG A 818 19.33 6.92 -12.92
CA ARG A 818 18.60 7.00 -14.19
C ARG A 818 19.41 7.80 -15.22
N PRO A 819 19.59 7.30 -16.46
CA PRO A 819 20.24 8.06 -17.52
C PRO A 819 19.35 9.20 -18.03
N ALA A 820 19.93 10.40 -18.14
CA ALA A 820 19.35 11.52 -18.87
C ALA A 820 20.32 12.00 -19.96
N SER A 821 19.84 12.07 -21.20
CA SER A 821 20.58 12.58 -22.36
C SER A 821 20.36 14.09 -22.53
N TYR A 822 21.36 14.80 -23.03
CA TYR A 822 21.31 16.23 -23.36
C TYR A 822 22.02 16.52 -24.68
N ASP A 823 21.54 17.49 -25.46
CA ASP A 823 22.07 17.80 -26.81
C ASP A 823 23.39 18.59 -26.79
N GLN A 824 23.54 19.48 -25.80
CA GLN A 824 24.68 20.38 -25.66
C GLN A 824 24.79 20.89 -24.22
N VAL A 825 25.99 21.28 -23.79
CA VAL A 825 26.18 22.06 -22.55
C VAL A 825 26.87 23.38 -22.87
N ILE A 826 26.30 24.50 -22.44
CA ILE A 826 26.97 25.80 -22.42
C ILE A 826 27.61 25.99 -21.05
N VAL A 827 28.91 26.29 -21.00
CA VAL A 827 29.64 26.53 -19.73
C VAL A 827 30.24 27.93 -19.75
N TRP A 828 29.99 28.71 -18.70
CA TRP A 828 30.54 30.08 -18.56
C TRP A 828 31.00 30.37 -17.14
N LYS A 829 31.93 31.33 -17.01
CA LYS A 829 32.28 31.91 -15.71
C LYS A 829 31.13 32.73 -15.16
N VAL A 830 30.93 32.64 -13.86
CA VAL A 830 30.14 33.58 -13.07
C VAL A 830 31.12 34.50 -12.35
N ILE A 831 30.97 35.80 -12.62
CA ILE A 831 31.81 36.88 -12.13
C ILE A 831 30.96 37.74 -11.17
N ASP A 832 31.57 38.19 -10.07
CA ASP A 832 30.92 39.03 -9.06
C ASP A 832 30.92 40.54 -9.42
N GLU A 833 30.67 41.42 -8.45
CA GLU A 833 30.69 42.88 -8.69
C GLU A 833 32.10 43.51 -8.61
N GLU A 834 33.12 42.74 -8.18
CA GLU A 834 34.53 43.15 -8.10
C GLU A 834 35.39 42.51 -9.22
N ASP A 835 34.74 42.01 -10.27
CA ASP A 835 35.30 41.24 -11.40
C ASP A 835 36.06 39.95 -11.01
N THR A 836 35.82 39.39 -9.80
CA THR A 836 36.45 38.14 -9.36
C THR A 836 35.66 36.89 -9.79
N HIS A 837 36.34 35.74 -9.87
CA HIS A 837 35.76 34.50 -10.39
C HIS A 837 35.07 33.70 -9.28
N HIS A 838 33.74 33.74 -9.25
CA HIS A 838 32.94 33.12 -8.19
C HIS A 838 32.72 31.61 -8.43
N CYS A 839 32.21 31.23 -9.60
CA CYS A 839 31.92 29.83 -9.95
C CYS A 839 31.89 29.61 -11.48
N LEU A 840 31.72 28.37 -11.92
CA LEU A 840 31.33 28.04 -13.30
C LEU A 840 29.85 27.67 -13.34
N ALA A 841 29.10 28.26 -14.25
CA ALA A 841 27.73 27.87 -14.57
C ALA A 841 27.70 26.94 -15.79
N PHE A 842 26.84 25.93 -15.74
CA PHE A 842 26.60 24.92 -16.76
C PHE A 842 25.10 24.95 -17.09
N MET A 843 24.75 25.04 -18.38
CA MET A 843 23.37 24.95 -18.87
C MET A 843 23.25 23.79 -19.86
N PHE A 844 22.47 22.77 -19.49
CA PHE A 844 22.24 21.56 -20.28
C PHE A 844 20.97 21.72 -21.11
N LEU A 845 21.13 21.72 -22.44
CA LEU A 845 20.06 22.00 -23.40
C LEU A 845 19.33 20.72 -23.83
N ASN A 846 18.01 20.85 -24.03
CA ASN A 846 17.12 19.77 -24.52
C ASN A 846 17.24 18.45 -23.73
N TRP A 847 17.45 18.51 -22.42
CA TRP A 847 17.66 17.31 -21.62
C TRP A 847 16.39 16.45 -21.50
N SER A 848 16.55 15.12 -21.46
CA SER A 848 15.45 14.17 -21.29
C SER A 848 15.93 12.82 -20.75
N PHE A 849 15.09 12.15 -19.97
CA PHE A 849 15.36 10.79 -19.50
C PHE A 849 15.25 9.74 -20.62
N VAL A 850 16.17 8.79 -20.62
CA VAL A 850 16.25 7.66 -21.58
C VAL A 850 15.46 6.44 -21.07
#